data_AF-J0IQ18-F1
#
_entry.id   AF-J0IQ18-F1
#
_cell.length_a   1.000
_cell.length_b   1.000
_cell.length_c   1.000
_cell.angle_alpha   90.00
_cell.angle_beta   90.00
_cell.angle_gamma   90.00
#
_symmetry.space_group_name_H-M   'P 1'
#
loop_
_entity.id
_entity.type
_entity.pdbx_description
1 polymer ?
#
loop_
_entity_poly.entity_id
_entity_poly.type
_entity_poly.pdbx_seq_one_letter_code
_entity_poly.pdbx_strand_id
1 'polypeptide(L)'
;MDFEKSILGNLNGAQKIAASHIQGPLLILAGAGSGKTKTLTSRLAYLIGACGVPSENTLTLTFTNKASKEMQERALKLLKNQAFIPPLLCTFHRFGLLFLRQHMSFLKRACDFSVLDSDEVKTLCKQLKISNFRASISQIKNGMMDLSMQDSECHKAYELYQNALKKDNLVDFDDLLCLSLKILQDNEKLAKEISERYHYIMVDEYQDTNALQLEFLKQLSCAHHNLCVVGDDDQSIYGFRGADISNILNFSKHFKGAKIVKLETNYRSSAEILACANSLISHNQHRHIKTLQSFKGSHKSVVCKEYLTQKEESLDVAYQIKALLKKGENLENIAILYRLNGLSRSIEESLNALNIPYRLIGAVGFYERAEVKDALALMHVVAKKDDRFFIRRVLNKPPRGLGKITQEWIFSLLDDEDLDLEEALKLGAFKDKLNPKNEYALKKFMAMIGRLREAFEISVEKFCERFLEETNLLKSYEKEDNYEEREGFVKELLSLVKEHFKTNPTHSLLDFLNESVLDVHNTENAQKVSCMSVHMSKGLEFKHVFVIGLEEGFFPHRGFNQESDLEEERRLAYVAITRAKEGLQLSYVKERSYFGRKISCSPSVFLEEAKLLKSDQTPKQNHQKDTPIKVGDLIKHKIFGTGRVLGVEKGLSGLCLKINCGGNVYDKISEKFVEKVDNGF
;
A
#
# COMPACT_ATOMS: atom_id res chain seq x y z
N MET A 1 -45.34 6.92 13.10
CA MET A 1 -45.15 8.03 12.14
C MET A 1 -44.00 8.96 12.51
N ASP A 2 -43.83 9.39 13.78
CA ASP A 2 -42.75 10.32 14.15
C ASP A 2 -41.35 9.68 14.16
N PHE A 3 -41.25 8.40 14.53
CA PHE A 3 -39.98 7.67 14.56
C PHE A 3 -39.42 7.42 13.15
N GLU A 4 -40.25 6.95 12.22
CA GLU A 4 -39.90 6.81 10.80
C GLU A 4 -39.45 8.13 10.17
N LYS A 5 -40.19 9.22 10.43
CA LYS A 5 -39.80 10.58 9.99
C LYS A 5 -38.45 11.00 10.58
N SER A 6 -38.13 10.61 11.81
CA SER A 6 -36.84 10.94 12.43
C SER A 6 -35.65 10.23 11.77
N ILE A 7 -35.85 9.00 11.28
CA ILE A 7 -34.81 8.22 10.59
C ILE A 7 -34.65 8.70 9.15
N LEU A 8 -35.76 8.80 8.41
CA LEU A 8 -35.76 9.08 6.97
C LEU A 8 -35.65 10.58 6.65
N GLY A 9 -35.99 11.47 7.59
CA GLY A 9 -36.07 12.92 7.34
C GLY A 9 -34.78 13.55 6.82
N ASN A 10 -33.63 13.04 7.25
CA ASN A 10 -32.31 13.56 6.89
C ASN A 10 -31.66 12.87 5.66
N LEU A 11 -32.43 12.07 4.91
CA LEU A 11 -31.97 11.35 3.73
C LEU A 11 -32.53 12.00 2.45
N ASN A 12 -31.76 11.95 1.36
CA ASN A 12 -32.28 12.33 0.04
C ASN A 12 -33.21 11.24 -0.55
N GLY A 13 -33.84 11.51 -1.69
CA GLY A 13 -34.79 10.58 -2.31
C GLY A 13 -34.22 9.17 -2.55
N ALA A 14 -33.04 9.06 -3.14
CA ALA A 14 -32.39 7.78 -3.41
C ALA A 14 -32.00 7.04 -2.11
N GLN A 15 -31.46 7.77 -1.12
CA GLN A 15 -31.14 7.22 0.19
C GLN A 15 -32.39 6.72 0.93
N LYS A 16 -33.53 7.45 0.85
CA LYS A 16 -34.81 6.99 1.41
C LYS A 16 -35.28 5.70 0.74
N ILE A 17 -35.19 5.60 -0.59
CA ILE A 17 -35.55 4.38 -1.33
C ILE A 17 -34.68 3.20 -0.89
N ALA A 18 -33.37 3.41 -0.73
CA ALA A 18 -32.44 2.38 -0.27
C ALA A 18 -32.69 1.97 1.19
N ALA A 19 -32.94 2.92 2.09
CA ALA A 19 -33.17 2.65 3.51
C ALA A 19 -34.52 1.95 3.76
N SER A 20 -35.55 2.27 2.98
CA SER A 20 -36.91 1.71 3.13
C SER A 20 -37.16 0.40 2.39
N HIS A 21 -36.21 -0.09 1.57
CA HIS A 21 -36.41 -1.30 0.79
C HIS A 21 -36.29 -2.58 1.63
N ILE A 22 -37.37 -3.19 2.10
CA ILE A 22 -37.26 -4.27 3.09
C ILE A 22 -36.84 -5.62 2.48
N GLN A 23 -37.54 -6.07 1.44
CA GLN A 23 -37.44 -7.44 0.91
C GLN A 23 -36.67 -7.51 -0.41
N GLY A 24 -35.92 -8.60 -0.56
CA GLY A 24 -35.18 -8.93 -1.78
C GLY A 24 -33.76 -8.35 -1.82
N PRO A 25 -32.97 -8.73 -2.84
CA PRO A 25 -31.59 -8.32 -2.93
C PRO A 25 -31.50 -6.85 -3.34
N LEU A 26 -30.62 -6.10 -2.67
CA LEU A 26 -30.43 -4.68 -2.89
C LEU A 26 -28.94 -4.39 -3.09
N LEU A 27 -28.62 -3.75 -4.20
CA LEU A 27 -27.30 -3.16 -4.44
C LEU A 27 -27.42 -1.64 -4.36
N ILE A 28 -26.75 -1.04 -3.39
CA ILE A 28 -26.62 0.40 -3.24
C ILE A 28 -25.27 0.80 -3.85
N LEU A 29 -25.30 1.27 -5.10
CA LEU A 29 -24.13 1.80 -5.79
C LEU A 29 -23.90 3.24 -5.38
N ALA A 30 -22.90 3.47 -4.55
CA ALA A 30 -22.76 4.75 -3.89
C ALA A 30 -21.36 5.28 -4.01
N GLY A 31 -21.20 6.38 -4.74
CA GLY A 31 -19.89 6.98 -5.01
C GLY A 31 -19.16 7.44 -3.75
N ALA A 32 -17.93 7.94 -3.89
CA ALA A 32 -17.25 8.63 -2.81
C ALA A 32 -18.12 9.78 -2.25
N GLY A 33 -18.15 9.96 -0.93
CA GLY A 33 -18.86 11.08 -0.29
C GLY A 33 -20.39 11.12 -0.46
N SER A 34 -21.02 10.04 -0.94
CA SER A 34 -22.48 9.97 -1.21
C SER A 34 -23.34 9.57 -0.01
N GLY A 35 -22.71 9.28 1.14
CA GLY A 35 -23.41 8.87 2.37
C GLY A 35 -23.72 7.37 2.46
N LYS A 36 -22.83 6.51 1.94
CA LYS A 36 -22.89 5.03 2.05
C LYS A 36 -23.27 4.56 3.46
N THR A 37 -22.41 4.87 4.42
CA THR A 37 -22.53 4.47 5.82
C THR A 37 -23.81 5.02 6.44
N LYS A 38 -24.16 6.28 6.17
CA LYS A 38 -25.40 6.90 6.67
C LYS A 38 -26.63 6.15 6.17
N THR A 39 -26.63 5.74 4.91
CA THR A 39 -27.73 4.99 4.29
C THR A 39 -27.86 3.60 4.94
N LEU A 40 -26.75 2.89 5.14
CA LEU A 40 -26.75 1.55 5.74
C LEU A 40 -27.17 1.58 7.22
N THR A 41 -26.68 2.55 8.01
CA THR A 41 -27.09 2.69 9.42
C THR A 41 -28.55 3.12 9.55
N SER A 42 -29.04 3.96 8.64
CA SER A 42 -30.46 4.38 8.64
C SER A 42 -31.37 3.23 8.24
N ARG A 43 -30.93 2.38 7.29
CA ARG A 43 -31.62 1.14 6.93
C ARG A 43 -31.74 0.19 8.13
N LEU A 44 -30.65 -0.06 8.84
CA LEU A 44 -30.66 -0.91 10.04
C LEU A 44 -31.63 -0.38 11.09
N ALA A 45 -31.57 0.93 11.36
CA ALA A 45 -32.48 1.59 12.29
C ALA A 45 -33.94 1.51 11.84
N TYR A 46 -34.20 1.61 10.52
CA TYR A 46 -35.53 1.49 9.94
C TYR A 46 -36.10 0.07 10.09
N LEU A 47 -35.31 -0.96 9.75
CA LEU A 47 -35.73 -2.36 9.90
C LEU A 47 -36.09 -2.68 11.35
N ILE A 48 -35.24 -2.30 12.30
CA ILE A 48 -35.46 -2.62 13.72
C ILE A 48 -36.60 -1.78 14.31
N GLY A 49 -36.51 -0.45 14.22
CA GLY A 49 -37.41 0.42 14.97
C GLY A 49 -38.70 0.82 14.24
N ALA A 50 -38.72 0.85 12.90
CA ALA A 50 -39.94 1.16 12.14
C ALA A 50 -40.67 -0.10 11.68
N CYS A 51 -39.94 -1.12 11.20
CA CYS A 51 -40.56 -2.37 10.74
C CYS A 51 -40.75 -3.41 11.86
N GLY A 52 -40.10 -3.24 13.02
CA GLY A 52 -40.21 -4.17 14.14
C GLY A 52 -39.42 -5.46 13.95
N VAL A 53 -38.39 -5.47 13.10
CA VAL A 53 -37.51 -6.62 12.92
C VAL A 53 -36.69 -6.85 14.19
N PRO A 54 -36.69 -8.07 14.78
CA PRO A 54 -35.82 -8.38 15.90
C PRO A 54 -34.35 -8.13 15.54
N SER A 55 -33.60 -7.48 16.43
CA SER A 55 -32.19 -7.11 16.17
C SER A 55 -31.28 -8.32 15.95
N GLU A 56 -31.58 -9.43 16.60
CA GLU A 56 -30.93 -10.73 16.41
C GLU A 56 -31.08 -11.30 15.00
N ASN A 57 -32.12 -10.86 14.26
CA ASN A 57 -32.35 -11.27 12.87
C ASN A 57 -31.60 -10.43 11.85
N THR A 58 -30.75 -9.51 12.31
CA THR A 58 -29.96 -8.63 11.45
C THR A 58 -28.47 -8.95 11.59
N LEU A 59 -27.78 -9.07 10.45
CA LEU A 59 -26.34 -9.24 10.37
C LEU A 59 -25.76 -8.14 9.49
N THR A 60 -24.81 -7.39 10.01
CA THR A 60 -24.11 -6.35 9.22
C THR A 60 -22.61 -6.61 9.22
N LEU A 61 -22.06 -6.80 8.03
CA LEU A 61 -20.68 -7.19 7.78
C LEU A 61 -19.88 -6.00 7.22
N THR A 62 -18.73 -5.72 7.82
CA THR A 62 -17.79 -4.66 7.38
C THR A 62 -16.39 -5.20 7.13
N PHE A 63 -15.53 -4.41 6.49
CA PHE A 63 -14.13 -4.80 6.27
C PHE A 63 -13.21 -4.51 7.48
N THR A 64 -13.50 -3.45 8.25
CA THR A 64 -12.65 -3.04 9.39
C THR A 64 -13.42 -2.99 10.71
N ASN A 65 -12.72 -3.30 11.80
CA ASN A 65 -13.26 -3.19 13.16
C ASN A 65 -13.65 -1.75 13.51
N LYS A 66 -12.91 -0.76 13.00
CA LYS A 66 -13.22 0.66 13.20
C LYS A 66 -14.55 1.03 12.55
N ALA A 67 -14.77 0.63 11.30
CA ALA A 67 -16.04 0.86 10.61
C ALA A 67 -17.21 0.18 11.33
N SER A 68 -17.01 -1.06 11.80
CA SER A 68 -18.05 -1.76 12.57
C SER A 68 -18.41 -1.01 13.87
N LYS A 69 -17.44 -0.55 14.67
CA LYS A 69 -17.73 0.24 15.88
C LYS A 69 -18.46 1.55 15.57
N GLU A 70 -17.98 2.31 14.58
CA GLU A 70 -18.58 3.59 14.19
C GLU A 70 -20.02 3.43 13.69
N MET A 71 -20.28 2.39 12.88
CA MET A 71 -21.62 2.07 12.39
C MET A 71 -22.55 1.61 13.50
N GLN A 72 -22.04 0.81 14.45
CA GLN A 72 -22.80 0.37 15.61
C GLN A 72 -23.23 1.57 16.47
N GLU A 73 -22.30 2.47 16.81
CA GLU A 73 -22.61 3.69 17.56
C GLU A 73 -23.64 4.57 16.86
N ARG A 74 -23.52 4.75 15.53
CA ARG A 74 -24.48 5.51 14.73
C ARG A 74 -25.87 4.87 14.72
N ALA A 75 -25.94 3.55 14.51
CA ALA A 75 -27.21 2.83 14.51
C ALA A 75 -27.90 2.89 15.88
N LEU A 76 -27.15 2.68 16.97
CA LEU A 76 -27.68 2.75 18.33
C LEU A 76 -28.20 4.16 18.68
N LYS A 77 -27.49 5.22 18.26
CA LYS A 77 -27.96 6.61 18.41
C LYS A 77 -29.31 6.85 17.72
N LEU A 78 -29.50 6.29 16.52
CA LEU A 78 -30.77 6.40 15.79
C LEU A 78 -31.91 5.60 16.46
N LEU A 79 -31.57 4.45 17.07
CA LEU A 79 -32.54 3.58 17.75
C LEU A 79 -32.98 4.10 19.12
N LYS A 80 -32.32 5.13 19.69
CA LYS A 80 -32.65 5.74 21.00
C LYS A 80 -32.91 4.71 22.11
N ASN A 81 -32.10 3.65 22.18
CA ASN A 81 -32.21 2.55 23.16
C ASN A 81 -33.49 1.69 23.08
N GLN A 82 -34.19 1.65 21.94
CA GLN A 82 -35.34 0.74 21.75
C GLN A 82 -34.95 -0.74 21.52
N ALA A 83 -33.66 -1.03 21.30
CA ALA A 83 -33.18 -2.39 21.11
C ALA A 83 -32.71 -2.99 22.45
N PHE A 84 -33.41 -4.01 22.96
CA PHE A 84 -33.00 -4.76 24.15
C PHE A 84 -31.70 -5.55 23.92
N ILE A 85 -31.49 -6.04 22.69
CA ILE A 85 -30.29 -6.76 22.26
C ILE A 85 -29.66 -5.94 21.12
N PRO A 86 -28.34 -5.64 21.16
CA PRO A 86 -27.70 -4.90 20.09
C PRO A 86 -27.62 -5.77 18.81
N PRO A 87 -27.85 -5.19 17.62
CA PRO A 87 -27.70 -5.92 16.36
C PRO A 87 -26.25 -6.37 16.15
N LEU A 88 -26.06 -7.51 15.49
CA LEU A 88 -24.72 -8.06 15.23
C LEU A 88 -24.07 -7.31 14.07
N LEU A 89 -23.08 -6.48 14.41
CA LEU A 89 -22.36 -5.63 13.48
C LEU A 89 -20.85 -5.84 13.62
N CYS A 90 -20.25 -6.61 12.73
CA CYS A 90 -18.87 -7.08 12.87
C CYS A 90 -18.19 -7.27 11.51
N THR A 91 -16.93 -7.67 11.50
CA THR A 91 -16.24 -8.04 10.25
C THR A 91 -16.55 -9.47 9.85
N PHE A 92 -16.33 -9.81 8.57
CA PHE A 92 -16.43 -11.19 8.08
C PHE A 92 -15.65 -12.17 8.97
N HIS A 93 -14.39 -11.87 9.28
CA HIS A 93 -13.53 -12.72 10.09
C HIS A 93 -14.01 -12.82 11.54
N ARG A 94 -14.54 -11.73 12.12
CA ARG A 94 -15.12 -11.78 13.47
C ARG A 94 -16.38 -12.64 13.49
N PHE A 95 -17.21 -12.58 12.46
CA PHE A 95 -18.36 -13.47 12.31
C PHE A 95 -17.92 -14.93 12.17
N GLY A 96 -16.96 -15.22 11.28
CA GLY A 96 -16.38 -16.56 11.12
C GLY A 96 -15.79 -17.12 12.42
N LEU A 97 -15.10 -16.29 13.20
CA LEU A 97 -14.62 -16.67 14.53
C LEU A 97 -15.78 -17.05 15.47
N LEU A 98 -16.82 -16.21 15.59
CA LEU A 98 -17.97 -16.49 16.45
C LEU A 98 -18.70 -17.77 16.01
N PHE A 99 -18.85 -17.95 14.69
CA PHE A 99 -19.46 -19.12 14.08
C PHE A 99 -18.66 -20.39 14.40
N LEU A 100 -17.35 -20.39 14.17
CA LEU A 100 -16.49 -21.54 14.47
C LEU A 100 -16.47 -21.86 15.95
N ARG A 101 -16.44 -20.88 16.85
CA ARG A 101 -16.52 -21.15 18.30
C ARG A 101 -17.77 -21.94 18.70
N GLN A 102 -18.86 -21.81 17.95
CA GLN A 102 -20.12 -22.54 18.19
C GLN A 102 -20.21 -23.86 17.42
N HIS A 103 -19.59 -23.96 16.24
CA HIS A 103 -19.84 -25.03 15.28
C HIS A 103 -18.59 -25.82 14.84
N MET A 104 -17.43 -25.59 15.44
CA MET A 104 -16.18 -26.29 15.08
C MET A 104 -16.25 -27.82 15.24
N SER A 105 -17.12 -28.30 16.13
CA SER A 105 -17.35 -29.73 16.36
C SER A 105 -17.79 -30.48 15.10
N PHE A 106 -18.46 -29.82 14.15
CA PHE A 106 -18.84 -30.42 12.86
C PHE A 106 -17.62 -30.85 12.03
N LEU A 107 -16.46 -30.21 12.23
CA LEU A 107 -15.20 -30.58 11.59
C LEU A 107 -14.40 -31.62 12.38
N LYS A 108 -14.96 -32.18 13.45
CA LYS A 108 -14.27 -33.08 14.40
C LYS A 108 -13.03 -32.43 15.02
N ARG A 109 -13.12 -31.12 15.29
CA ARG A 109 -12.09 -30.30 15.94
C ARG A 109 -12.66 -29.67 17.20
N ALA A 110 -11.80 -29.38 18.18
CA ALA A 110 -12.23 -28.76 19.42
C ALA A 110 -12.51 -27.25 19.21
N CYS A 111 -13.52 -26.73 19.92
CA CYS A 111 -13.98 -25.34 19.76
C CYS A 111 -13.03 -24.29 20.37
N ASP A 112 -12.05 -24.71 21.17
CA ASP A 112 -11.04 -23.91 21.88
C ASP A 112 -9.75 -23.71 21.05
N PHE A 113 -9.87 -23.55 19.73
CA PHE A 113 -8.74 -23.30 18.84
C PHE A 113 -8.04 -21.94 19.09
N SER A 114 -6.76 -21.86 18.72
CA SER A 114 -5.98 -20.61 18.71
C SER A 114 -5.92 -20.00 17.31
N VAL A 115 -6.05 -18.67 17.23
CA VAL A 115 -5.97 -17.94 15.96
C VAL A 115 -4.55 -17.42 15.77
N LEU A 116 -3.90 -17.79 14.67
CA LEU A 116 -2.55 -17.34 14.36
C LEU A 116 -2.52 -15.95 13.73
N ASP A 117 -1.57 -15.14 14.16
CA ASP A 117 -1.25 -13.86 13.52
C ASP A 117 -0.25 -14.00 12.35
N SER A 118 0.07 -12.89 11.69
CA SER A 118 0.96 -12.88 10.53
C SER A 118 2.40 -13.31 10.83
N ASP A 119 2.90 -13.09 12.04
CA ASP A 119 4.26 -13.43 12.44
C ASP A 119 4.36 -14.89 12.91
N GLU A 120 3.32 -15.38 13.58
CA GLU A 120 3.16 -16.79 13.94
C GLU A 120 3.03 -17.66 12.68
N VAL A 121 2.23 -17.27 11.70
CA VAL A 121 2.18 -17.94 10.38
C VAL A 121 3.56 -17.96 9.72
N LYS A 122 4.30 -16.85 9.77
CA LYS A 122 5.67 -16.79 9.22
C LYS A 122 6.60 -17.77 9.93
N THR A 123 6.47 -17.90 11.24
CA THR A 123 7.26 -18.81 12.06
C THR A 123 6.93 -20.27 11.75
N LEU A 124 5.65 -20.60 11.64
CA LEU A 124 5.18 -21.93 11.26
C LEU A 124 5.66 -22.33 9.86
N CYS A 125 5.51 -21.45 8.87
CA CYS A 125 6.00 -21.70 7.52
C CYS A 125 7.52 -21.93 7.47
N LYS A 126 8.30 -21.23 8.31
CA LYS A 126 9.75 -21.46 8.45
C LYS A 126 10.07 -22.82 9.06
N GLN A 127 9.35 -23.23 10.10
CA GLN A 127 9.53 -24.55 10.73
C GLN A 127 9.22 -25.70 9.75
N LEU A 128 8.19 -25.52 8.94
CA LEU A 128 7.77 -26.48 7.91
C LEU A 128 8.60 -26.40 6.62
N LYS A 129 9.54 -25.46 6.51
CA LYS A 129 10.37 -25.21 5.31
C LYS A 129 9.58 -24.85 4.05
N ILE A 130 8.47 -24.14 4.20
CA ILE A 130 7.55 -23.74 3.11
C ILE A 130 7.39 -22.22 2.97
N SER A 131 8.34 -21.44 3.50
CA SER A 131 8.28 -19.97 3.53
C SER A 131 7.94 -19.34 2.17
N ASN A 132 8.46 -19.90 1.07
CA ASN A 132 8.28 -19.38 -0.29
C ASN A 132 6.84 -19.50 -0.81
N PHE A 133 6.03 -20.41 -0.23
CA PHE A 133 4.65 -20.67 -0.67
C PHE A 133 3.60 -19.93 0.17
N ARG A 134 4.02 -19.10 1.14
CA ARG A 134 3.08 -18.41 2.05
C ARG A 134 2.03 -17.58 1.30
N ALA A 135 2.45 -16.78 0.32
CA ALA A 135 1.55 -15.94 -0.47
C ALA A 135 0.59 -16.81 -1.28
N SER A 136 1.10 -17.86 -1.93
CA SER A 136 0.31 -18.83 -2.69
C SER A 136 -0.74 -19.54 -1.83
N ILE A 137 -0.39 -19.95 -0.61
CA ILE A 137 -1.35 -20.58 0.34
C ILE A 137 -2.52 -19.64 0.63
N SER A 138 -2.26 -18.37 0.94
CA SER A 138 -3.33 -17.39 1.21
C SER A 138 -4.16 -17.09 -0.05
N GLN A 139 -3.54 -17.02 -1.22
CA GLN A 139 -4.23 -16.85 -2.50
C GLN A 139 -5.15 -18.05 -2.83
N ILE A 140 -4.68 -19.28 -2.60
CA ILE A 140 -5.48 -20.50 -2.80
C ILE A 140 -6.72 -20.47 -1.90
N LYS A 141 -6.57 -20.12 -0.62
CA LYS A 141 -7.70 -20.01 0.33
C LYS A 141 -8.70 -18.94 -0.11
N ASN A 142 -8.22 -17.74 -0.40
CA ASN A 142 -9.08 -16.59 -0.71
C ASN A 142 -9.76 -16.69 -2.09
N GLY A 143 -9.09 -17.30 -3.06
CA GLY A 143 -9.60 -17.53 -4.41
C GLY A 143 -10.39 -18.83 -4.59
N MET A 144 -10.45 -19.69 -3.56
CA MET A 144 -11.00 -21.06 -3.65
C MET A 144 -10.45 -21.84 -4.85
N MET A 145 -9.14 -21.71 -5.11
CA MET A 145 -8.51 -22.28 -6.29
C MET A 145 -8.43 -23.81 -6.20
N ASP A 146 -8.56 -24.48 -7.34
CA ASP A 146 -8.37 -25.93 -7.42
C ASP A 146 -6.89 -26.28 -7.18
N LEU A 147 -6.65 -27.04 -6.11
CA LEU A 147 -5.34 -27.51 -5.71
C LEU A 147 -4.69 -28.44 -6.75
N SER A 148 -5.47 -29.09 -7.61
CA SER A 148 -4.96 -29.97 -8.67
C SER A 148 -4.31 -29.23 -9.84
N MET A 149 -4.62 -27.95 -10.00
CA MET A 149 -4.06 -27.08 -11.04
C MET A 149 -2.79 -26.32 -10.60
N GLN A 150 -2.38 -26.50 -9.35
CA GLN A 150 -1.19 -25.86 -8.78
C GLN A 150 0.05 -26.74 -8.94
N ASP A 151 1.23 -26.13 -8.84
CA ASP A 151 2.50 -26.86 -8.79
C ASP A 151 2.49 -27.92 -7.68
N SER A 152 3.06 -29.10 -7.96
CA SER A 152 3.13 -30.23 -7.03
C SER A 152 3.83 -29.85 -5.72
N GLU A 153 4.81 -28.95 -5.77
CA GLU A 153 5.49 -28.45 -4.56
C GLU A 153 4.59 -27.54 -3.72
N CYS A 154 3.82 -26.64 -4.36
CA CYS A 154 2.86 -25.77 -3.70
C CYS A 154 1.73 -26.58 -3.05
N HIS A 155 1.25 -27.62 -3.75
CA HIS A 155 0.25 -28.55 -3.23
C HIS A 155 0.73 -29.26 -1.97
N LYS A 156 1.93 -29.87 -2.00
CA LYS A 156 2.53 -30.52 -0.83
C LYS A 156 2.74 -29.53 0.32
N ALA A 157 3.19 -28.31 0.02
CA ALA A 157 3.37 -27.27 1.02
C ALA A 157 2.04 -26.89 1.69
N TYR A 158 0.96 -26.74 0.91
CA TYR A 158 -0.38 -26.47 1.41
C TYR A 158 -0.89 -27.60 2.31
N GLU A 159 -0.74 -28.87 1.90
CA GLU A 159 -1.14 -30.02 2.71
C GLU A 159 -0.37 -30.11 4.02
N LEU A 160 0.97 -29.94 3.98
CA LEU A 160 1.80 -29.93 5.18
C LEU A 160 1.38 -28.82 6.15
N TYR A 161 1.10 -27.63 5.63
CA TYR A 161 0.62 -26.49 6.40
C TYR A 161 -0.73 -26.77 7.06
N GLN A 162 -1.72 -27.24 6.29
CA GLN A 162 -3.07 -27.55 6.79
C GLN A 162 -3.06 -28.68 7.83
N ASN A 163 -2.21 -29.70 7.63
CA ASN A 163 -2.04 -30.78 8.59
C ASN A 163 -1.43 -30.30 9.90
N ALA A 164 -0.45 -29.38 9.85
CA ALA A 164 0.13 -28.78 11.05
C ALA A 164 -0.93 -27.97 11.83
N LEU A 165 -1.71 -27.13 11.13
CA LEU A 165 -2.80 -26.37 11.75
C LEU A 165 -3.83 -27.28 12.42
N LYS A 166 -4.23 -28.36 11.73
CA LYS A 166 -5.20 -29.31 12.27
C LYS A 166 -4.68 -30.06 13.49
N LYS A 167 -3.42 -30.50 13.47
CA LYS A 167 -2.78 -31.28 14.53
C LYS A 167 -2.76 -30.53 15.86
N ASP A 168 -2.41 -29.24 15.83
CA ASP A 168 -2.25 -28.41 17.02
C ASP A 168 -3.51 -27.56 17.33
N ASN A 169 -4.63 -27.90 16.68
CA ASN A 169 -5.90 -27.16 16.74
C ASN A 169 -5.76 -25.64 16.53
N LEU A 170 -4.94 -25.25 15.55
CA LEU A 170 -4.68 -23.88 15.13
C LEU A 170 -5.56 -23.49 13.94
N VAL A 171 -5.86 -22.21 13.82
CA VAL A 171 -6.66 -21.63 12.75
C VAL A 171 -5.97 -20.34 12.33
N ASP A 172 -5.71 -20.13 11.04
CA ASP A 172 -5.22 -18.82 10.59
C ASP A 172 -6.37 -17.89 10.21
N PHE A 173 -6.03 -16.66 9.81
CA PHE A 173 -7.04 -15.64 9.53
C PHE A 173 -7.97 -16.05 8.37
N ASP A 174 -7.43 -16.62 7.30
CA ASP A 174 -8.22 -17.05 6.13
C ASP A 174 -9.13 -18.25 6.47
N ASP A 175 -8.67 -19.15 7.35
CA ASP A 175 -9.43 -20.32 7.82
C ASP A 175 -10.72 -19.94 8.57
N LEU A 176 -10.78 -18.75 9.18
CA LEU A 176 -12.00 -18.28 9.84
C LEU A 176 -13.19 -18.26 8.89
N LEU A 177 -12.94 -17.99 7.60
CA LEU A 177 -13.97 -17.99 6.56
C LEU A 177 -14.02 -19.33 5.83
N CYS A 178 -12.88 -19.91 5.46
CA CYS A 178 -12.82 -21.16 4.71
C CYS A 178 -13.47 -22.33 5.47
N LEU A 179 -13.15 -22.48 6.76
CA LEU A 179 -13.74 -23.54 7.59
C LEU A 179 -15.23 -23.29 7.88
N SER A 180 -15.62 -22.03 8.08
CA SER A 180 -17.03 -21.66 8.27
C SER A 180 -17.86 -22.00 7.04
N LEU A 181 -17.36 -21.64 5.85
CA LEU A 181 -18.00 -21.97 4.59
C LEU A 181 -18.11 -23.49 4.40
N LYS A 182 -17.04 -24.23 4.66
CA LYS A 182 -17.04 -25.69 4.58
C LYS A 182 -18.12 -26.33 5.46
N ILE A 183 -18.26 -25.87 6.71
CA ILE A 183 -19.30 -26.38 7.62
C ILE A 183 -20.70 -26.13 7.06
N LEU A 184 -20.95 -24.94 6.50
CA LEU A 184 -22.26 -24.61 5.92
C LEU A 184 -22.55 -25.43 4.65
N GLN A 185 -21.55 -25.63 3.78
CA GLN A 185 -21.69 -26.44 2.58
C GLN A 185 -21.90 -27.93 2.89
N ASP A 186 -21.20 -28.46 3.90
CA ASP A 186 -21.32 -29.86 4.33
C ASP A 186 -22.61 -30.12 5.13
N ASN A 187 -23.29 -29.07 5.65
CA ASN A 187 -24.49 -29.18 6.47
C ASN A 187 -25.57 -28.17 6.05
N GLU A 188 -26.38 -28.55 5.06
CA GLU A 188 -27.48 -27.74 4.54
C GLU A 188 -28.53 -27.36 5.59
N LYS A 189 -28.77 -28.22 6.59
CA LYS A 189 -29.74 -27.94 7.65
C LYS A 189 -29.26 -26.77 8.51
N LEU A 190 -28.01 -26.81 8.95
CA LEU A 190 -27.39 -25.72 9.70
C LEU A 190 -27.33 -24.44 8.86
N ALA A 191 -27.03 -24.55 7.56
CA ALA A 191 -27.03 -23.40 6.66
C ALA A 191 -28.40 -22.70 6.60
N LYS A 192 -29.49 -23.48 6.50
CA LYS A 192 -30.86 -22.94 6.57
C LYS A 192 -31.17 -22.32 7.92
N GLU A 193 -30.85 -22.98 9.02
CA GLU A 193 -31.08 -22.44 10.38
C GLU A 193 -30.35 -21.10 10.60
N ILE A 194 -29.10 -20.99 10.13
CA ILE A 194 -28.30 -19.77 10.24
C ILE A 194 -28.82 -18.68 9.30
N SER A 195 -29.24 -19.04 8.09
CA SER A 195 -29.86 -18.11 7.15
C SER A 195 -31.20 -17.57 7.69
N GLU A 196 -32.06 -18.44 8.22
CA GLU A 196 -33.32 -18.02 8.86
C GLU A 196 -33.08 -17.14 10.08
N ARG A 197 -32.06 -17.45 10.88
CA ARG A 197 -31.64 -16.60 11.99
C ARG A 197 -31.26 -15.22 11.49
N TYR A 198 -30.34 -15.11 10.55
CA TYR A 198 -29.89 -13.81 10.01
C TYR A 198 -30.70 -13.38 8.79
N HIS A 199 -32.01 -13.23 8.97
CA HIS A 199 -32.96 -12.97 7.88
C HIS A 199 -32.68 -11.70 7.07
N TYR A 200 -31.97 -10.71 7.63
CA TYR A 200 -31.56 -9.49 6.93
C TYR A 200 -30.06 -9.30 7.02
N ILE A 201 -29.36 -9.48 5.89
CA ILE A 201 -27.91 -9.37 5.80
C ILE A 201 -27.54 -8.07 5.09
N MET A 202 -26.63 -7.31 5.67
CA MET A 202 -26.09 -6.09 5.10
C MET A 202 -24.57 -6.18 4.99
N VAL A 203 -24.00 -5.71 3.89
CA VAL A 203 -22.55 -5.71 3.66
C VAL A 203 -22.10 -4.32 3.22
N ASP A 204 -21.09 -3.76 3.89
CA ASP A 204 -20.42 -2.52 3.50
C ASP A 204 -19.12 -2.81 2.74
N GLU A 205 -18.69 -1.86 1.90
CA GLU A 205 -17.50 -1.96 1.03
C GLU A 205 -17.46 -3.25 0.18
N TYR A 206 -18.61 -3.63 -0.38
CA TYR A 206 -18.79 -4.90 -1.10
C TYR A 206 -17.85 -5.08 -2.31
N GLN A 207 -17.34 -3.99 -2.89
CA GLN A 207 -16.35 -4.06 -3.97
C GLN A 207 -15.02 -4.69 -3.53
N ASP A 208 -14.70 -4.70 -2.23
CA ASP A 208 -13.46 -5.28 -1.71
C ASP A 208 -13.62 -6.77 -1.33
N THR A 209 -14.72 -7.40 -1.73
CA THR A 209 -14.97 -8.81 -1.42
C THR A 209 -14.23 -9.75 -2.37
N ASN A 210 -13.78 -10.88 -1.83
CA ASN A 210 -13.16 -11.96 -2.61
C ASN A 210 -14.15 -13.11 -2.90
N ALA A 211 -13.72 -14.09 -3.69
CA ALA A 211 -14.56 -15.24 -4.07
C ALA A 211 -15.08 -16.03 -2.85
N LEU A 212 -14.22 -16.24 -1.85
CA LEU A 212 -14.57 -16.93 -0.61
C LEU A 212 -15.70 -16.21 0.14
N GLN A 213 -15.62 -14.88 0.28
CA GLN A 213 -16.63 -14.07 0.94
C GLN A 213 -17.95 -14.04 0.18
N LEU A 214 -17.90 -13.98 -1.16
CA LEU A 214 -19.11 -14.09 -1.99
C LEU A 214 -19.83 -15.42 -1.74
N GLU A 215 -19.12 -16.53 -1.78
CA GLU A 215 -19.72 -17.85 -1.60
C GLU A 215 -20.28 -18.01 -0.17
N PHE A 216 -19.57 -17.48 0.82
CA PHE A 216 -20.05 -17.43 2.19
C PHE A 216 -21.35 -16.64 2.33
N LEU A 217 -21.49 -15.48 1.66
CA LEU A 217 -22.73 -14.71 1.64
C LEU A 217 -23.90 -15.46 0.98
N LYS A 218 -23.64 -16.23 -0.09
CA LYS A 218 -24.68 -17.06 -0.71
C LYS A 218 -25.19 -18.13 0.26
N GLN A 219 -24.30 -18.78 1.01
CA GLN A 219 -24.70 -19.77 2.03
C GLN A 219 -25.50 -19.13 3.17
N LEU A 220 -25.07 -17.95 3.64
CA LEU A 220 -25.80 -17.21 4.68
C LEU A 220 -27.16 -16.69 4.23
N SER A 221 -27.40 -16.57 2.92
CA SER A 221 -28.66 -16.13 2.31
C SER A 221 -29.34 -17.24 1.51
N CYS A 222 -29.13 -18.52 1.87
CA CYS A 222 -29.73 -19.63 1.13
C CYS A 222 -31.25 -19.77 1.36
N ALA A 223 -31.77 -19.37 2.52
CA ALA A 223 -33.20 -19.47 2.85
C ALA A 223 -34.02 -18.23 2.42
N HIS A 224 -33.35 -17.11 2.12
CA HIS A 224 -34.00 -15.84 1.76
C HIS A 224 -33.11 -14.98 0.86
N HIS A 225 -33.69 -14.05 0.11
CA HIS A 225 -32.91 -13.15 -0.77
C HIS A 225 -32.69 -11.74 -0.19
N ASN A 226 -32.91 -11.52 1.10
CA ASN A 226 -32.77 -10.22 1.77
C ASN A 226 -31.30 -9.83 2.05
N LEU A 227 -30.51 -9.75 0.98
CA LEU A 227 -29.13 -9.29 1.02
C LEU A 227 -29.02 -7.85 0.52
N CYS A 228 -28.57 -6.94 1.37
CA CYS A 228 -28.30 -5.55 1.03
C CYS A 228 -26.80 -5.27 1.00
N VAL A 229 -26.23 -5.05 -0.18
CA VAL A 229 -24.81 -4.69 -0.32
C VAL A 229 -24.66 -3.22 -0.67
N VAL A 230 -23.67 -2.56 -0.07
CA VAL A 230 -23.27 -1.20 -0.38
C VAL A 230 -21.85 -1.24 -0.89
N GLY A 231 -21.57 -0.53 -1.97
CA GLY A 231 -20.22 -0.46 -2.49
C GLY A 231 -20.05 0.58 -3.59
N ASP A 232 -18.80 0.73 -4.00
CA ASP A 232 -18.37 1.58 -5.10
C ASP A 232 -17.29 0.87 -5.90
N ASP A 233 -17.65 0.37 -7.07
CA ASP A 233 -16.74 -0.25 -8.03
C ASP A 233 -15.59 0.67 -8.45
N ASP A 234 -15.77 2.00 -8.39
CA ASP A 234 -14.71 2.97 -8.67
C ASP A 234 -13.69 3.10 -7.50
N GLN A 235 -13.98 2.52 -6.34
CA GLN A 235 -13.10 2.49 -5.16
C GLN A 235 -12.53 1.09 -4.86
N SER A 236 -12.64 0.14 -5.79
CA SER A 236 -11.99 -1.17 -5.68
C SER A 236 -10.49 -1.03 -5.94
N ILE A 237 -9.68 -1.06 -4.88
CA ILE A 237 -8.22 -0.82 -4.91
C ILE A 237 -7.41 -1.86 -4.10
N TYR A 238 -8.05 -2.98 -3.75
CA TYR A 238 -7.41 -4.08 -3.01
C TYR A 238 -7.33 -5.35 -3.85
N GLY A 239 -7.21 -5.23 -5.18
CA GLY A 239 -7.06 -6.37 -6.09
C GLY A 239 -5.85 -7.23 -5.73
N PHE A 240 -4.74 -6.59 -5.35
CA PHE A 240 -3.53 -7.26 -4.83
C PHE A 240 -3.76 -8.08 -3.55
N ARG A 241 -4.86 -7.87 -2.81
CA ARG A 241 -5.28 -8.68 -1.64
C ARG A 241 -6.32 -9.74 -1.98
N GLY A 242 -6.60 -9.96 -3.27
CA GLY A 242 -7.58 -10.93 -3.76
C GLY A 242 -9.02 -10.42 -3.84
N ALA A 243 -9.26 -9.11 -3.71
CA ALA A 243 -10.57 -8.54 -3.97
C ALA A 243 -10.94 -8.69 -5.46
N ASP A 244 -12.17 -9.12 -5.74
CA ASP A 244 -12.65 -9.30 -7.11
C ASP A 244 -13.79 -8.32 -7.40
N ILE A 245 -13.49 -7.30 -8.20
CA ILE A 245 -14.49 -6.30 -8.64
C ILE A 245 -15.66 -6.93 -9.39
N SER A 246 -15.47 -8.10 -10.00
CA SER A 246 -16.53 -8.85 -10.68
C SER A 246 -17.69 -9.18 -9.75
N ASN A 247 -17.46 -9.26 -8.44
CA ASN A 247 -18.49 -9.53 -7.43
C ASN A 247 -19.56 -8.45 -7.38
N ILE A 248 -19.15 -7.17 -7.41
CA ILE A 248 -20.08 -6.03 -7.42
C ILE A 248 -20.66 -5.78 -8.82
N LEU A 249 -19.88 -6.02 -9.87
CA LEU A 249 -20.35 -5.89 -11.26
C LEU A 249 -21.43 -6.91 -11.61
N ASN A 250 -21.25 -8.16 -11.17
CA ASN A 250 -22.15 -9.28 -11.45
C ASN A 250 -23.18 -9.52 -10.33
N PHE A 251 -23.36 -8.61 -9.38
CA PHE A 251 -24.29 -8.79 -8.26
C PHE A 251 -25.70 -9.16 -8.72
N SER A 252 -26.21 -8.52 -9.77
CA SER A 252 -27.54 -8.82 -10.34
C SER A 252 -27.64 -10.21 -11.00
N LYS A 253 -26.50 -10.77 -11.43
CA LYS A 253 -26.43 -12.16 -11.94
C LYS A 253 -26.36 -13.15 -10.78
N HIS A 254 -25.61 -12.84 -9.72
CA HIS A 254 -25.48 -13.68 -8.54
C HIS A 254 -26.79 -13.74 -7.74
N PHE A 255 -27.49 -12.62 -7.61
CA PHE A 255 -28.74 -12.49 -6.85
C PHE A 255 -29.85 -11.98 -7.78
N LYS A 256 -30.61 -12.91 -8.35
CA LYS A 256 -31.70 -12.60 -9.29
C LYS A 256 -32.75 -11.71 -8.63
N GLY A 257 -33.28 -10.73 -9.38
CA GLY A 257 -34.26 -9.78 -8.87
C GLY A 257 -33.66 -8.63 -8.04
N ALA A 258 -32.32 -8.45 -8.08
CA ALA A 258 -31.66 -7.39 -7.34
C ALA A 258 -32.14 -5.99 -7.77
N LYS A 259 -32.62 -5.20 -6.81
CA LYS A 259 -32.88 -3.77 -7.00
C LYS A 259 -31.56 -3.02 -6.91
N ILE A 260 -31.30 -2.15 -7.89
CA ILE A 260 -30.10 -1.29 -7.90
C ILE A 260 -30.52 0.14 -7.58
N VAL A 261 -29.92 0.75 -6.55
CA VAL A 261 -30.14 2.14 -6.19
C VAL A 261 -28.80 2.88 -6.28
N LYS A 262 -28.74 3.93 -7.12
CA LYS A 262 -27.54 4.75 -7.29
C LYS A 262 -27.59 5.97 -6.38
N LEU A 263 -26.53 6.19 -5.60
CA LEU A 263 -26.34 7.41 -4.80
C LEU A 263 -25.33 8.31 -5.51
N GLU A 264 -25.85 9.24 -6.32
CA GLU A 264 -25.05 10.10 -7.20
C GLU A 264 -24.74 11.48 -6.59
N THR A 265 -25.48 11.89 -5.56
CA THR A 265 -25.23 13.16 -4.87
C THR A 265 -24.06 13.01 -3.89
N ASN A 266 -22.97 13.75 -4.14
CA ASN A 266 -21.80 13.84 -3.28
C ASN A 266 -21.91 15.07 -2.36
N TYR A 267 -21.76 14.85 -1.06
CA TYR A 267 -21.84 15.89 -0.02
C TYR A 267 -20.47 16.36 0.48
N ARG A 268 -19.39 15.76 -0.03
CA ARG A 268 -18.02 15.94 0.47
C ARG A 268 -17.27 17.03 -0.29
N SER A 269 -17.20 16.88 -1.61
CA SER A 269 -16.25 17.53 -2.51
C SER A 269 -16.94 18.59 -3.37
N SER A 270 -16.19 19.59 -3.83
CA SER A 270 -16.69 20.61 -4.75
C SER A 270 -16.92 20.06 -6.18
N ALA A 271 -17.67 20.80 -7.00
CA ALA A 271 -17.99 20.39 -8.36
C ALA A 271 -16.74 20.21 -9.25
N GLU A 272 -15.70 21.03 -9.08
CA GLU A 272 -14.45 20.93 -9.85
C GLU A 272 -13.67 19.65 -9.52
N ILE A 273 -13.57 19.31 -8.23
CA ILE A 273 -12.92 18.05 -7.79
C ILE A 273 -13.66 16.85 -8.39
N LEU A 274 -15.00 16.87 -8.36
CA LEU A 274 -15.80 15.79 -8.93
C LEU A 274 -15.74 15.74 -10.45
N ALA A 275 -15.63 16.88 -11.14
CA ALA A 275 -15.45 16.91 -12.59
C ALA A 275 -14.14 16.24 -13.01
N CYS A 276 -13.06 16.52 -12.29
CA CYS A 276 -11.76 15.85 -12.43
C CYS A 276 -11.90 14.34 -12.17
N ALA A 277 -12.49 13.94 -11.04
CA ALA A 277 -12.68 12.53 -10.68
C ALA A 277 -13.55 11.77 -11.70
N ASN A 278 -14.67 12.34 -12.12
CA ASN A 278 -15.59 11.74 -13.10
C ASN A 278 -14.92 11.61 -14.49
N SER A 279 -14.12 12.60 -14.90
CA SER A 279 -13.40 12.55 -16.18
C SER A 279 -12.35 11.45 -16.18
N LEU A 280 -11.53 11.38 -15.12
CA LEU A 280 -10.55 10.33 -14.94
C LEU A 280 -11.22 8.95 -15.03
N ILE A 281 -12.16 8.66 -14.13
CA ILE A 281 -12.75 7.32 -14.00
C ILE A 281 -13.62 6.88 -15.19
N SER A 282 -14.03 7.80 -16.07
CA SER A 282 -14.75 7.46 -17.30
C SER A 282 -13.92 6.66 -18.31
N HIS A 283 -12.60 6.63 -18.17
CA HIS A 283 -11.70 5.83 -19.01
C HIS A 283 -11.66 4.34 -18.63
N ASN A 284 -12.17 3.95 -17.46
CA ASN A 284 -12.33 2.54 -17.12
C ASN A 284 -13.52 1.93 -17.86
N GLN A 285 -13.32 0.78 -18.51
CA GLN A 285 -14.37 0.10 -19.26
C GLN A 285 -15.21 -0.79 -18.34
N HIS A 286 -14.59 -1.45 -17.35
CA HIS A 286 -15.24 -2.39 -16.46
C HIS A 286 -15.79 -1.70 -15.20
N ARG A 287 -16.91 -0.99 -15.37
CA ARG A 287 -17.59 -0.26 -14.28
C ARG A 287 -19.09 -0.11 -14.48
N HIS A 288 -19.81 0.13 -13.39
CA HIS A 288 -21.18 0.64 -13.44
C HIS A 288 -21.16 2.12 -13.81
N ILE A 289 -21.92 2.48 -14.85
CA ILE A 289 -22.07 3.88 -15.27
C ILE A 289 -22.80 4.65 -14.17
N LYS A 290 -22.09 5.61 -13.58
CA LYS A 290 -22.61 6.55 -12.59
C LYS A 290 -21.84 7.86 -12.69
N THR A 291 -22.50 8.97 -12.38
CA THR A 291 -21.88 10.31 -12.43
C THR A 291 -22.14 11.02 -11.11
N LEU A 292 -21.07 11.41 -10.41
CA LEU A 292 -21.22 12.12 -9.15
C LEU A 292 -21.51 13.60 -9.36
N GLN A 293 -22.54 14.10 -8.65
CA GLN A 293 -22.95 15.49 -8.67
C GLN A 293 -22.70 16.13 -7.31
N SER A 294 -22.06 17.30 -7.29
CA SER A 294 -21.74 18.02 -6.05
C SER A 294 -22.98 18.67 -5.45
N PHE A 295 -23.19 18.47 -4.15
CA PHE A 295 -24.15 19.25 -3.37
C PHE A 295 -23.60 20.63 -2.96
N LYS A 296 -22.28 20.77 -2.82
CA LYS A 296 -21.61 22.01 -2.37
C LYS A 296 -21.51 23.10 -3.46
N GLY A 297 -21.78 22.75 -4.72
CA GLY A 297 -21.63 23.67 -5.85
C GLY A 297 -20.19 23.83 -6.33
N SER A 298 -19.95 24.88 -7.12
CA SER A 298 -18.65 25.19 -7.72
C SER A 298 -17.77 26.01 -6.77
N HIS A 299 -16.50 25.64 -6.67
CA HIS A 299 -15.48 26.34 -5.91
C HIS A 299 -14.16 26.13 -6.62
N LYS A 300 -13.32 27.16 -6.76
CA LYS A 300 -11.98 27.04 -7.34
C LYS A 300 -11.13 26.18 -6.41
N SER A 301 -11.01 24.91 -6.74
CA SER A 301 -10.62 23.87 -5.79
C SER A 301 -9.48 23.01 -6.28
N VAL A 302 -9.24 22.94 -7.60
CA VAL A 302 -8.24 22.05 -8.18
C VAL A 302 -7.10 22.86 -8.80
N VAL A 303 -5.87 22.50 -8.45
CA VAL A 303 -4.65 23.08 -9.01
C VAL A 303 -3.73 21.95 -9.48
N CYS A 304 -3.26 22.03 -10.72
CA CYS A 304 -2.20 21.16 -11.24
C CYS A 304 -0.90 21.98 -11.33
N LYS A 305 0.20 21.47 -10.76
CA LYS A 305 1.51 22.15 -10.79
C LYS A 305 2.60 21.24 -11.36
N GLU A 306 3.43 21.84 -12.19
CA GLU A 306 4.67 21.27 -12.70
C GLU A 306 5.85 21.85 -11.90
N TYR A 307 6.80 20.99 -11.53
CA TYR A 307 8.08 21.39 -10.92
C TYR A 307 9.26 20.82 -11.72
N LEU A 308 10.43 21.45 -11.61
CA LEU A 308 11.63 20.91 -12.25
C LEU A 308 12.17 19.71 -11.46
N THR A 309 12.17 19.82 -10.13
CA THR A 309 12.76 18.81 -9.24
C THR A 309 11.84 18.44 -8.08
N GLN A 310 12.05 17.25 -7.49
CA GLN A 310 11.33 16.81 -6.29
C GLN A 310 11.51 17.72 -5.07
N LYS A 311 12.64 18.45 -4.98
CA LYS A 311 12.92 19.39 -3.88
C LYS A 311 12.09 20.66 -4.00
N GLU A 312 11.89 21.14 -5.22
CA GLU A 312 10.97 22.26 -5.48
C GLU A 312 9.52 21.88 -5.17
N GLU A 313 9.10 20.69 -5.60
CA GLU A 313 7.76 20.16 -5.30
C GLU A 313 7.52 20.11 -3.79
N SER A 314 8.43 19.49 -3.04
CA SER A 314 8.27 19.30 -1.60
C SER A 314 8.31 20.61 -0.81
N LEU A 315 9.19 21.54 -1.19
CA LEU A 315 9.27 22.86 -0.56
C LEU A 315 8.03 23.70 -0.84
N ASP A 316 7.54 23.75 -2.09
CA ASP A 316 6.33 24.52 -2.41
C ASP A 316 5.09 23.95 -1.71
N VAL A 317 4.95 22.62 -1.64
CA VAL A 317 3.89 21.97 -0.85
C VAL A 317 3.97 22.41 0.61
N ALA A 318 5.16 22.38 1.22
CA ALA A 318 5.35 22.79 2.61
C ALA A 318 5.08 24.29 2.83
N TYR A 319 5.46 25.17 1.90
CA TYR A 319 5.10 26.60 1.92
C TYR A 319 3.60 26.83 1.84
N GLN A 320 2.89 26.07 1.00
CA GLN A 320 1.44 26.17 0.89
C GLN A 320 0.73 25.71 2.16
N ILE A 321 1.20 24.64 2.79
CA ILE A 321 0.70 24.20 4.10
C ILE A 321 0.90 25.31 5.14
N LYS A 322 2.09 25.94 5.16
CA LYS A 322 2.37 27.08 6.05
C LYS A 322 1.45 28.28 5.77
N ALA A 323 1.10 28.53 4.51
CA ALA A 323 0.15 29.56 4.13
C ALA A 323 -1.28 29.24 4.59
N LEU A 324 -1.70 27.97 4.54
CA LEU A 324 -2.99 27.51 5.06
C LEU A 324 -3.05 27.65 6.59
N LEU A 325 -1.97 27.34 7.30
CA LEU A 325 -1.87 27.55 8.75
C LEU A 325 -2.02 29.03 9.13
N LYS A 326 -1.37 29.93 8.38
CA LYS A 326 -1.51 31.38 8.58
C LYS A 326 -2.95 31.88 8.36
N LYS A 327 -3.74 31.18 7.54
CA LYS A 327 -5.17 31.45 7.34
C LYS A 327 -6.08 30.84 8.42
N GLY A 328 -5.52 30.10 9.37
CA GLY A 328 -6.25 29.48 10.48
C GLY A 328 -6.74 28.06 10.22
N GLU A 329 -6.23 27.36 9.20
CA GLU A 329 -6.55 25.95 8.99
C GLU A 329 -5.85 25.03 10.00
N ASN A 330 -6.56 23.99 10.44
CA ASN A 330 -5.99 22.95 11.30
C ASN A 330 -5.13 21.97 10.49
N LEU A 331 -4.01 21.50 11.06
CA LEU A 331 -3.11 20.55 10.40
C LEU A 331 -3.77 19.19 10.11
N GLU A 332 -4.72 18.77 10.96
CA GLU A 332 -5.47 17.52 10.76
C GLU A 332 -6.37 17.54 9.52
N ASN A 333 -6.71 18.72 9.01
CA ASN A 333 -7.51 18.90 7.81
C ASN A 333 -6.67 18.81 6.52
N ILE A 334 -5.36 18.57 6.65
CA ILE A 334 -4.41 18.57 5.53
C ILE A 334 -3.79 17.18 5.39
N ALA A 335 -3.77 16.67 4.17
CA ALA A 335 -3.08 15.43 3.84
C ALA A 335 -2.18 15.55 2.60
N ILE A 336 -1.09 14.79 2.62
CA ILE A 336 -0.17 14.59 1.50
C ILE A 336 -0.23 13.11 1.12
N LEU A 337 -0.62 12.84 -0.11
CA LEU A 337 -0.82 11.50 -0.67
C LEU A 337 0.21 11.22 -1.75
N TYR A 338 0.78 10.02 -1.71
CA TYR A 338 1.73 9.52 -2.70
C TYR A 338 1.46 8.06 -3.03
N ARG A 339 1.88 7.60 -4.21
CA ARG A 339 1.71 6.19 -4.61
C ARG A 339 2.73 5.26 -3.93
N LEU A 340 3.97 5.72 -3.83
CA LEU A 340 5.10 4.94 -3.30
C LEU A 340 5.61 5.57 -2.00
N ASN A 341 5.86 4.73 -0.99
CA ASN A 341 6.36 5.21 0.31
C ASN A 341 7.74 5.86 0.20
N GLY A 342 8.54 5.52 -0.81
CA GLY A 342 9.83 6.19 -1.07
C GLY A 342 9.71 7.69 -1.37
N LEU A 343 8.53 8.18 -1.75
CA LEU A 343 8.27 9.60 -2.00
C LEU A 343 8.00 10.40 -0.72
N SER A 344 7.80 9.76 0.43
CA SER A 344 7.54 10.48 1.68
C SER A 344 8.73 11.34 2.10
N ARG A 345 9.94 10.90 1.80
CA ARG A 345 11.16 11.47 2.38
C ARG A 345 11.40 12.93 2.00
N SER A 346 11.27 13.30 0.71
CA SER A 346 11.49 14.71 0.30
C SER A 346 10.49 15.65 0.97
N ILE A 347 9.27 15.15 1.21
CA ILE A 347 8.23 15.85 1.96
C ILE A 347 8.62 15.98 3.43
N GLU A 348 9.07 14.91 4.07
CA GLU A 348 9.52 14.92 5.47
C GLU A 348 10.62 15.96 5.69
N GLU A 349 11.66 15.96 4.86
CA GLU A 349 12.75 16.95 4.90
C GLU A 349 12.24 18.39 4.78
N SER A 350 11.29 18.63 3.87
CA SER A 350 10.74 19.98 3.64
C SER A 350 9.79 20.44 4.76
N LEU A 351 9.03 19.52 5.35
CA LEU A 351 8.17 19.81 6.51
C LEU A 351 9.00 20.08 7.76
N ASN A 352 10.06 19.30 8.00
CA ASN A 352 11.02 19.54 9.08
C ASN A 352 11.72 20.88 8.93
N ALA A 353 12.24 21.20 7.73
CA ALA A 353 12.89 22.48 7.46
C ALA A 353 11.99 23.70 7.76
N LEU A 354 10.67 23.56 7.64
CA LEU A 354 9.70 24.62 7.93
C LEU A 354 9.05 24.51 9.32
N ASN A 355 9.47 23.56 10.16
CA ASN A 355 8.93 23.23 11.47
C ASN A 355 7.41 22.94 11.43
N ILE A 356 6.96 22.15 10.45
CA ILE A 356 5.57 21.73 10.31
C ILE A 356 5.39 20.32 10.88
N PRO A 357 4.61 20.14 11.97
CA PRO A 357 4.36 18.82 12.53
C PRO A 357 3.62 17.90 11.55
N TYR A 358 4.11 16.67 11.37
CA TYR A 358 3.50 15.68 10.48
C TYR A 358 3.45 14.30 11.12
N ARG A 359 2.62 13.42 10.55
CA ARG A 359 2.54 11.99 10.88
C ARG A 359 2.56 11.16 9.60
N LEU A 360 3.33 10.09 9.62
CA LEU A 360 3.27 9.06 8.58
C LEU A 360 2.23 8.01 8.95
N ILE A 361 1.33 7.66 8.02
CA ILE A 361 0.35 6.58 8.22
C ILE A 361 0.66 5.43 7.28
N GLY A 362 0.90 4.25 7.85
CA GLY A 362 1.19 3.03 7.07
C GLY A 362 2.63 2.96 6.53
N ALA A 363 3.52 3.85 6.98
CA ALA A 363 4.95 3.79 6.73
C ALA A 363 5.70 4.03 8.04
N VAL A 364 6.76 3.26 8.25
CA VAL A 364 7.77 3.55 9.28
C VAL A 364 8.60 4.74 8.78
N GLY A 365 8.89 5.71 9.64
CA GLY A 365 9.74 6.86 9.28
C GLY A 365 11.04 6.42 8.63
N PHE A 366 11.57 7.20 7.69
CA PHE A 366 12.79 6.81 6.95
C PHE A 366 13.93 6.39 7.92
N TYR A 367 14.19 7.22 8.94
CA TYR A 367 15.18 6.96 10.01
C TYR A 367 14.75 5.88 11.01
N GLU A 368 13.47 5.49 11.03
CA GLU A 368 12.96 4.48 11.94
C GLU A 368 13.12 3.05 11.40
N ARG A 369 13.33 2.90 10.08
CA ARG A 369 13.47 1.61 9.38
C ARG A 369 14.66 0.82 9.89
N ALA A 370 14.52 -0.51 9.94
CA ALA A 370 15.54 -1.39 10.51
C ALA A 370 16.85 -1.32 9.73
N GLU A 371 16.78 -1.39 8.40
CA GLU A 371 17.94 -1.29 7.50
C GLU A 371 18.64 0.07 7.58
N VAL A 372 17.88 1.16 7.68
CA VAL A 372 18.42 2.52 7.82
C VAL A 372 19.07 2.70 9.19
N LYS A 373 18.43 2.26 10.28
CA LYS A 373 19.01 2.27 11.64
C LYS A 373 20.29 1.45 11.73
N ASP A 374 20.34 0.30 11.06
CA ASP A 374 21.53 -0.56 11.07
C ASP A 374 22.67 0.08 10.27
N ALA A 375 22.37 0.75 9.15
CA ALA A 375 23.34 1.52 8.38
C ALA A 375 23.87 2.74 9.17
N LEU A 376 22.98 3.53 9.78
CA LEU A 376 23.34 4.67 10.64
C LEU A 376 24.19 4.21 11.82
N ALA A 377 23.85 3.09 12.45
CA ALA A 377 24.63 2.54 13.55
C ALA A 377 26.06 2.14 13.11
N LEU A 378 26.23 1.58 11.91
CA LEU A 378 27.57 1.33 11.35
C LEU A 378 28.32 2.64 11.10
N MET A 379 27.66 3.67 10.58
CA MET A 379 28.25 4.99 10.38
C MET A 379 28.67 5.63 11.70
N HIS A 380 27.90 5.48 12.78
CA HIS A 380 28.28 5.90 14.13
C HIS A 380 29.58 5.23 14.61
N VAL A 381 29.73 3.92 14.39
CA VAL A 381 30.97 3.20 14.76
C VAL A 381 32.16 3.62 13.91
N VAL A 382 31.94 4.00 12.64
CA VAL A 382 32.99 4.60 11.80
C VAL A 382 33.37 5.98 12.37
N ALA A 383 32.39 6.81 12.71
CA ALA A 383 32.58 8.19 13.13
C ALA A 383 33.19 8.33 14.54
N LYS A 384 32.83 7.44 15.48
CA LYS A 384 33.32 7.46 16.87
C LYS A 384 33.97 6.12 17.23
N LYS A 385 35.21 6.18 17.73
CA LYS A 385 36.04 5.00 18.04
C LYS A 385 35.48 4.13 19.16
N ASP A 386 34.92 4.76 20.19
CA ASP A 386 34.40 4.11 21.39
C ASP A 386 32.89 4.35 21.54
N ASP A 387 32.11 3.84 20.58
CA ASP A 387 30.64 3.87 20.68
C ASP A 387 30.08 2.48 20.99
N ARG A 388 30.23 2.07 22.26
CA ARG A 388 29.80 0.75 22.74
C ARG A 388 28.33 0.45 22.45
N PHE A 389 27.47 1.46 22.49
CA PHE A 389 26.04 1.32 22.20
C PHE A 389 25.79 0.89 20.75
N PHE A 390 26.37 1.60 19.77
CA PHE A 390 26.20 1.25 18.37
C PHE A 390 26.99 0.01 17.98
N ILE A 391 28.17 -0.24 18.56
CA ILE A 391 28.93 -1.48 18.36
C ILE A 391 28.07 -2.68 18.76
N ARG A 392 27.43 -2.66 19.95
CA ARG A 392 26.55 -3.75 20.41
C ARG A 392 25.39 -4.01 19.45
N ARG A 393 24.84 -2.96 18.83
CA ARG A 393 23.77 -3.09 17.84
C ARG A 393 24.21 -3.78 16.55
N VAL A 394 25.41 -3.47 16.04
CA VAL A 394 25.85 -3.88 14.70
C VAL A 394 26.84 -5.05 14.68
N LEU A 395 27.38 -5.45 15.83
CA LEU A 395 28.43 -6.47 15.95
C LEU A 395 28.09 -7.79 15.24
N ASN A 396 26.83 -8.22 15.30
CA ASN A 396 26.36 -9.44 14.64
C ASN A 396 25.30 -9.17 13.56
N LYS A 397 25.32 -7.96 12.98
CA LYS A 397 24.52 -7.58 11.81
C LYS A 397 25.44 -7.12 10.66
N PRO A 398 25.52 -7.84 9.53
CA PRO A 398 24.97 -9.18 9.25
C PRO A 398 25.51 -10.27 10.21
N PRO A 399 24.90 -11.48 10.25
CA PRO A 399 25.35 -12.55 11.16
C PRO A 399 26.82 -12.93 10.92
N ARG A 400 27.66 -12.72 11.93
CA ARG A 400 29.11 -13.02 11.94
C ARG A 400 29.46 -14.28 12.73
N GLY A 401 28.45 -15.01 13.20
CA GLY A 401 28.62 -16.21 14.02
C GLY A 401 28.81 -15.92 15.52
N LEU A 402 28.62 -14.67 15.95
CA LEU A 402 28.71 -14.27 17.35
C LEU A 402 27.35 -14.45 18.03
N GLY A 403 27.19 -15.52 18.82
CA GLY A 403 25.94 -15.77 19.58
C GLY A 403 25.68 -14.71 20.65
N LYS A 404 24.43 -14.60 21.14
CA LYS A 404 24.05 -13.61 22.17
C LYS A 404 24.91 -13.72 23.43
N ILE A 405 25.12 -14.93 23.94
CA ILE A 405 25.94 -15.21 25.12
C ILE A 405 27.38 -14.73 24.90
N THR A 406 27.95 -14.99 23.72
CA THR A 406 29.31 -14.55 23.38
C THR A 406 29.41 -13.03 23.32
N GLN A 407 28.39 -12.35 22.77
CA GLN A 407 28.36 -10.89 22.72
C GLN A 407 28.29 -10.30 24.13
N GLU A 408 27.38 -10.78 24.98
CA GLU A 408 27.26 -10.34 26.37
C GLU A 408 28.55 -10.56 27.16
N TRP A 409 29.19 -11.70 26.97
CA TRP A 409 30.49 -11.98 27.59
C TRP A 409 31.60 -11.03 27.10
N ILE A 410 31.67 -10.74 25.78
CA ILE A 410 32.64 -9.75 25.24
C ILE A 410 32.43 -8.39 25.90
N PHE A 411 31.19 -7.90 25.97
CA PHE A 411 30.92 -6.59 26.58
C PHE A 411 31.19 -6.58 28.08
N SER A 412 30.88 -7.66 28.80
CA SER A 412 31.24 -7.79 30.23
C SER A 412 32.75 -7.69 30.45
N LEU A 413 33.55 -8.35 29.61
CA LEU A 413 35.02 -8.27 29.70
C LEU A 413 35.54 -6.84 29.45
N LEU A 414 34.97 -6.15 28.45
CA LEU A 414 35.32 -4.76 28.15
C LEU A 414 34.92 -3.79 29.28
N ASP A 415 33.83 -4.09 29.99
CA ASP A 415 33.38 -3.33 31.16
C ASP A 415 34.28 -3.60 32.39
N ASP A 416 34.67 -4.85 32.62
CA ASP A 416 35.53 -5.26 33.74
C ASP A 416 36.97 -4.72 33.61
N GLU A 417 37.50 -4.67 32.39
CA GLU A 417 38.87 -4.22 32.12
C GLU A 417 38.96 -2.72 31.74
N ASP A 418 37.81 -2.03 31.63
CA ASP A 418 37.68 -0.63 31.16
C ASP A 418 38.41 -0.36 29.84
N LEU A 419 38.27 -1.27 28.88
CA LEU A 419 38.93 -1.21 27.57
C LEU A 419 37.93 -0.98 26.44
N ASP A 420 38.35 -0.27 25.39
CA ASP A 420 37.60 -0.27 24.13
C ASP A 420 37.83 -1.56 23.33
N LEU A 421 36.95 -1.87 22.37
CA LEU A 421 37.04 -3.11 21.58
C LEU A 421 38.32 -3.18 20.73
N GLU A 422 38.83 -2.03 20.26
CA GLU A 422 40.03 -1.94 19.43
C GLU A 422 41.30 -2.19 20.28
N GLU A 423 41.35 -1.62 21.48
CA GLU A 423 42.37 -1.78 22.50
C GLU A 423 42.42 -3.21 23.02
N ALA A 424 41.27 -3.79 23.37
CA ALA A 424 41.17 -5.18 23.80
C ALA A 424 41.68 -6.17 22.74
N LEU A 425 41.45 -5.88 21.45
CA LEU A 425 42.00 -6.68 20.36
C LEU A 425 43.52 -6.48 20.17
N LYS A 426 44.05 -5.27 20.38
CA LYS A 426 45.49 -4.97 20.31
C LYS A 426 46.26 -5.60 21.47
N LEU A 427 45.72 -5.54 22.68
CA LEU A 427 46.30 -6.12 23.89
C LEU A 427 46.16 -7.65 23.95
N GLY A 428 45.35 -8.24 23.06
CA GLY A 428 45.12 -9.67 23.03
C GLY A 428 44.26 -10.15 24.19
N ALA A 429 43.39 -9.31 24.75
CA ALA A 429 42.53 -9.63 25.90
C ALA A 429 41.61 -10.84 25.66
N PHE A 430 41.29 -11.12 24.39
CA PHE A 430 40.46 -12.25 23.96
C PHE A 430 41.24 -13.54 23.68
N LYS A 431 42.58 -13.48 23.69
CA LYS A 431 43.45 -14.62 23.37
C LYS A 431 43.22 -15.74 24.37
N ASP A 432 43.03 -16.97 23.87
CA ASP A 432 42.75 -18.18 24.66
C ASP A 432 41.42 -18.19 25.46
N LYS A 433 40.68 -17.07 25.50
CA LYS A 433 39.36 -16.95 26.15
C LYS A 433 38.18 -17.08 25.17
N LEU A 434 38.41 -16.86 23.88
CA LEU A 434 37.39 -16.87 22.84
C LEU A 434 37.76 -17.88 21.73
N ASN A 435 36.77 -18.55 21.13
CA ASN A 435 37.02 -19.50 20.04
C ASN A 435 37.73 -18.77 18.86
N PRO A 436 38.78 -19.35 18.25
CA PRO A 436 39.51 -18.75 17.13
C PRO A 436 38.63 -18.22 15.99
N LYS A 437 37.48 -18.88 15.72
CA LYS A 437 36.52 -18.44 14.72
C LYS A 437 35.84 -17.11 15.07
N ASN A 438 35.47 -16.94 16.35
CA ASN A 438 34.83 -15.72 16.84
C ASN A 438 35.85 -14.59 16.92
N GLU A 439 37.10 -14.90 17.26
CA GLU A 439 38.19 -13.91 17.38
C GLU A 439 38.54 -13.36 15.99
N TYR A 440 38.61 -14.26 15.00
CA TYR A 440 38.76 -13.88 13.60
C TYR A 440 37.60 -12.99 13.11
N ALA A 441 36.35 -13.29 13.51
CA ALA A 441 35.20 -12.48 13.15
C ALA A 441 35.27 -11.05 13.72
N LEU A 442 35.73 -10.88 14.98
CA LEU A 442 35.96 -9.58 15.61
C LEU A 442 37.09 -8.80 14.91
N LYS A 443 38.22 -9.44 14.65
CA LYS A 443 39.36 -8.85 13.92
C LYS A 443 38.93 -8.38 12.53
N LYS A 444 38.17 -9.20 11.80
CA LYS A 444 37.64 -8.85 10.48
C LYS A 444 36.67 -7.66 10.53
N PHE A 445 35.82 -7.61 11.56
CA PHE A 445 34.89 -6.49 11.77
C PHE A 445 35.65 -5.17 12.03
N MET A 446 36.64 -5.17 12.93
CA MET A 446 37.42 -3.96 13.21
C MET A 446 38.29 -3.52 12.02
N ALA A 447 38.87 -4.47 11.29
CA ALA A 447 39.60 -4.15 10.06
C ALA A 447 38.70 -3.51 8.99
N MET A 448 37.44 -3.94 8.89
CA MET A 448 36.43 -3.32 8.01
C MET A 448 36.11 -1.88 8.44
N ILE A 449 35.89 -1.64 9.75
CA ILE A 449 35.65 -0.29 10.27
C ILE A 449 36.86 0.62 9.98
N GLY A 450 38.10 0.12 10.17
CA GLY A 450 39.32 0.85 9.83
C GLY A 450 39.38 1.28 8.37
N ARG A 451 39.13 0.34 7.43
CA ARG A 451 39.11 0.65 5.99
C ARG A 451 38.01 1.64 5.59
N LEU A 452 36.87 1.63 6.28
CA LEU A 452 35.79 2.61 6.06
C LEU A 452 36.17 4.01 6.57
N ARG A 453 36.89 4.11 7.69
CA ARG A 453 37.45 5.40 8.18
C ARG A 453 38.44 5.98 7.19
N GLU A 454 39.40 5.18 6.73
CA GLU A 454 40.36 5.58 5.69
C GLU A 454 39.65 6.01 4.39
N ALA A 455 38.59 5.31 4.01
CA ALA A 455 37.81 5.66 2.81
C ALA A 455 37.14 7.04 2.94
N PHE A 456 36.60 7.35 4.13
CA PHE A 456 35.97 8.63 4.42
C PHE A 456 36.96 9.80 4.44
N GLU A 457 38.18 9.58 4.96
CA GLU A 457 39.26 10.57 4.91
C GLU A 457 39.69 10.91 3.47
N ILE A 458 39.58 9.95 2.54
CA ILE A 458 39.91 10.17 1.13
C ILE A 458 38.79 10.95 0.43
N SER A 459 37.56 10.43 0.46
CA SER A 459 36.38 11.13 -0.05
C SER A 459 35.08 10.47 0.40
N VAL A 460 34.01 11.26 0.43
CA VAL A 460 32.66 10.77 0.77
C VAL A 460 32.13 9.80 -0.27
N GLU A 461 32.49 10.00 -1.54
CA GLU A 461 32.13 9.10 -2.64
C GLU A 461 32.73 7.71 -2.43
N LYS A 462 34.04 7.66 -2.11
CA LYS A 462 34.77 6.42 -1.87
C LYS A 462 34.29 5.71 -0.62
N PHE A 463 33.94 6.47 0.42
CA PHE A 463 33.27 5.93 1.60
C PHE A 463 31.95 5.25 1.23
N CYS A 464 31.08 5.92 0.49
CA CYS A 464 29.78 5.36 0.12
C CYS A 464 29.89 4.09 -0.75
N GLU A 465 30.85 4.06 -1.68
CA GLU A 465 31.13 2.88 -2.51
C GLU A 465 31.59 1.70 -1.65
N ARG A 466 32.62 1.90 -0.82
CA ARG A 466 33.14 0.86 0.07
C ARG A 466 32.15 0.43 1.15
N PHE A 467 31.27 1.33 1.59
CA PHE A 467 30.27 1.02 2.61
C PHE A 467 29.33 -0.10 2.13
N LEU A 468 28.86 -0.07 0.88
CA LEU A 468 27.99 -1.13 0.36
C LEU A 468 28.75 -2.44 0.15
N GLU A 469 29.96 -2.36 -0.42
CA GLU A 469 30.76 -3.53 -0.78
C GLU A 469 31.25 -4.30 0.46
N GLU A 470 31.74 -3.58 1.48
CA GLU A 470 32.43 -4.20 2.61
C GLU A 470 31.47 -4.58 3.76
N THR A 471 30.46 -3.76 4.05
CA THR A 471 29.59 -4.00 5.21
C THR A 471 28.74 -5.26 5.07
N ASN A 472 28.44 -5.66 3.82
CA ASN A 472 27.54 -6.76 3.49
C ASN A 472 26.18 -6.65 4.22
N LEU A 473 25.78 -5.43 4.60
CA LEU A 473 24.56 -5.18 5.37
C LEU A 473 23.33 -5.77 4.67
N LEU A 474 23.27 -5.57 3.35
CA LEU A 474 22.17 -6.01 2.50
C LEU A 474 22.05 -7.55 2.42
N LYS A 475 23.14 -8.32 2.60
CA LYS A 475 23.08 -9.79 2.62
C LYS A 475 22.19 -10.34 3.73
N SER A 476 22.05 -9.61 4.83
CA SER A 476 21.14 -10.01 5.92
C SER A 476 19.66 -9.92 5.53
N TYR A 477 19.34 -9.16 4.48
CA TYR A 477 17.99 -8.90 4.00
C TYR A 477 17.68 -9.59 2.66
N GLU A 478 18.66 -10.23 2.02
CA GLU A 478 18.57 -10.84 0.69
C GLU A 478 17.47 -11.92 0.55
N LYS A 479 17.12 -12.58 1.65
CA LYS A 479 16.09 -13.63 1.68
C LYS A 479 14.69 -13.12 2.04
N GLU A 480 14.50 -11.81 2.12
CA GLU A 480 13.21 -11.21 2.44
C GLU A 480 12.50 -10.70 1.18
N ASP A 481 11.18 -10.82 1.14
CA ASP A 481 10.33 -10.45 -0.01
C ASP A 481 10.46 -8.96 -0.40
N ASN A 482 10.96 -8.10 0.50
CA ASN A 482 11.12 -6.65 0.30
C ASN A 482 12.60 -6.24 0.11
N TYR A 483 13.46 -7.15 -0.36
CA TYR A 483 14.89 -6.87 -0.52
C TYR A 483 15.18 -5.65 -1.40
N GLU A 484 14.54 -5.55 -2.56
CA GLU A 484 14.74 -4.43 -3.50
C GLU A 484 14.39 -3.07 -2.88
N GLU A 485 13.28 -3.00 -2.14
CA GLU A 485 12.89 -1.78 -1.43
C GLU A 485 13.91 -1.41 -0.35
N ARG A 486 14.36 -2.40 0.45
CA ARG A 486 15.34 -2.20 1.53
C ARG A 486 16.70 -1.77 1.00
N GLU A 487 17.19 -2.41 -0.07
CA GLU A 487 18.40 -1.99 -0.79
C GLU A 487 18.26 -0.56 -1.28
N GLY A 488 17.10 -0.24 -1.85
CA GLY A 488 16.72 1.09 -2.23
C GLY A 488 16.88 2.11 -1.12
N PHE A 489 16.35 1.84 0.08
CA PHE A 489 16.47 2.76 1.22
C PHE A 489 17.92 2.97 1.69
N VAL A 490 18.76 1.93 1.68
CA VAL A 490 20.18 2.06 2.06
C VAL A 490 20.96 2.86 1.03
N LYS A 491 20.73 2.63 -0.28
CA LYS A 491 21.32 3.46 -1.35
C LYS A 491 20.91 4.92 -1.23
N GLU A 492 19.65 5.14 -0.88
CA GLU A 492 19.08 6.47 -0.68
C GLU A 492 19.71 7.18 0.53
N LEU A 493 20.02 6.46 1.63
CA LEU A 493 20.82 7.00 2.74
C LEU A 493 22.24 7.40 2.30
N LEU A 494 22.87 6.65 1.39
CA LEU A 494 24.19 7.01 0.89
C LEU A 494 24.15 8.22 -0.04
N SER A 495 23.08 8.36 -0.83
CA SER A 495 22.84 9.57 -1.61
C SER A 495 22.67 10.80 -0.72
N LEU A 496 22.03 10.68 0.45
CA LEU A 496 21.96 11.74 1.47
C LEU A 496 23.33 12.18 1.95
N VAL A 497 24.16 11.21 2.33
CA VAL A 497 25.51 11.49 2.79
C VAL A 497 26.27 12.25 1.71
N LYS A 498 26.18 11.83 0.44
CA LYS A 498 26.80 12.56 -0.68
C LYS A 498 26.26 13.99 -0.85
N GLU A 499 24.95 14.20 -0.78
CA GLU A 499 24.34 15.54 -0.95
C GLU A 499 24.69 16.49 0.21
N HIS A 500 24.67 15.97 1.45
CA HIS A 500 25.00 16.75 2.64
C HIS A 500 26.44 17.28 2.57
N PHE A 501 27.42 16.42 2.26
CA PHE A 501 28.82 16.81 2.18
C PHE A 501 29.17 17.64 0.94
N LYS A 502 28.36 17.55 -0.13
CA LYS A 502 28.47 18.48 -1.26
C LYS A 502 28.08 19.91 -0.87
N THR A 503 27.11 20.04 0.04
CA THR A 503 26.60 21.35 0.49
C THR A 503 27.40 21.88 1.69
N ASN A 504 27.89 20.98 2.55
CA ASN A 504 28.63 21.26 3.78
C ASN A 504 29.98 20.49 3.80
N PRO A 505 31.01 20.92 3.05
CA PRO A 505 32.25 20.15 2.89
C PRO A 505 33.12 20.02 4.16
N THR A 506 32.92 20.91 5.14
CA THR A 506 33.68 20.94 6.39
C THR A 506 33.04 20.15 7.53
N HIS A 507 31.84 19.60 7.33
CA HIS A 507 31.17 18.78 8.34
C HIS A 507 31.92 17.48 8.56
N SER A 508 31.86 16.95 9.78
CA SER A 508 32.29 15.60 10.11
C SER A 508 31.15 14.61 9.90
N LEU A 509 31.47 13.31 9.84
CA LEU A 509 30.43 12.26 9.79
C LEU A 509 29.52 12.31 11.03
N LEU A 510 30.03 12.75 12.18
CA LEU A 510 29.23 12.94 13.40
C LEU A 510 28.21 14.08 13.25
N ASP A 511 28.54 15.15 12.54
CA ASP A 511 27.63 16.28 12.33
C ASP A 511 26.41 15.86 11.52
N PHE A 512 26.62 15.12 10.42
CA PHE A 512 25.54 14.50 9.64
C PHE A 512 24.65 13.60 10.51
N LEU A 513 25.26 12.76 11.35
CA LEU A 513 24.53 11.83 12.22
C LEU A 513 23.70 12.57 13.28
N ASN A 514 24.26 13.61 13.89
CA ASN A 514 23.56 14.41 14.90
C ASN A 514 22.36 15.18 14.30
N GLU A 515 22.52 15.76 13.11
CA GLU A 515 21.41 16.39 12.38
C GLU A 515 20.30 15.39 12.06
N SER A 516 20.66 14.16 11.65
CA SER A 516 19.67 13.12 11.34
C SER A 516 18.83 12.64 12.52
N VAL A 517 19.33 12.81 13.76
CA VAL A 517 18.61 12.47 15.00
C VAL A 517 17.69 13.60 15.47
N LEU A 518 18.10 14.86 15.26
CA LEU A 518 17.30 16.04 15.62
C LEU A 518 15.98 16.11 14.83
N ASP A 519 15.93 15.54 13.63
CA ASP A 519 14.74 15.45 12.79
C ASP A 519 13.64 14.49 13.30
N VAL A 520 13.92 13.65 14.31
CA VAL A 520 12.99 12.58 14.75
C VAL A 520 12.15 12.99 15.97
N HIS A 521 12.52 14.04 16.70
CA HIS A 521 11.88 14.40 17.96
C HIS A 521 10.99 15.64 17.83
N ASN A 522 9.72 15.45 17.45
CA ASN A 522 8.69 16.47 17.74
C ASN A 522 7.29 15.92 18.09
N THR A 523 6.97 16.13 19.38
CA THR A 523 5.67 16.27 20.06
C THR A 523 4.56 15.23 19.79
N GLU A 524 4.28 14.40 20.79
CA GLU A 524 3.17 13.42 20.78
C GLU A 524 1.76 14.05 20.94
N ASN A 525 1.66 15.37 21.17
CA ASN A 525 0.38 16.04 21.48
C ASN A 525 0.02 17.22 20.56
N ALA A 526 0.69 17.41 19.42
CA ALA A 526 0.35 18.48 18.46
C ALA A 526 -0.53 17.97 17.31
N GLN A 527 -1.39 18.85 16.76
CA GLN A 527 -2.05 18.60 15.47
C GLN A 527 -0.98 18.36 14.40
N LYS A 528 -1.19 17.39 13.49
CA LYS A 528 -0.18 16.96 12.51
C LYS A 528 -0.77 16.81 11.11
N VAL A 529 0.02 17.20 10.09
CA VAL A 529 -0.29 16.89 8.68
C VAL A 529 -0.24 15.38 8.48
N SER A 530 -1.21 14.83 7.75
CA SER A 530 -1.23 13.39 7.49
C SER A 530 -0.54 13.04 6.17
N CYS A 531 0.61 12.41 6.24
CA CYS A 531 1.37 11.92 5.08
C CYS A 531 1.16 10.42 4.93
N MET A 532 0.67 9.96 3.79
CA MET A 532 0.35 8.53 3.62
C MET A 532 0.30 8.09 2.17
N SER A 533 0.36 6.77 1.95
CA SER A 533 0.07 6.21 0.64
C SER A 533 -1.41 6.35 0.28
N VAL A 534 -1.73 6.45 -1.02
CA VAL A 534 -3.13 6.56 -1.46
C VAL A 534 -4.01 5.41 -0.95
N HIS A 535 -3.47 4.19 -0.87
CA HIS A 535 -4.17 3.02 -0.32
C HIS A 535 -4.64 3.22 1.12
N MET A 536 -3.83 3.88 1.96
CA MET A 536 -4.16 4.14 3.36
C MET A 536 -5.14 5.29 3.55
N SER A 537 -5.32 6.11 2.51
CA SER A 537 -6.29 7.22 2.53
C SER A 537 -7.75 6.77 2.35
N LYS A 538 -7.98 5.50 1.95
CA LYS A 538 -9.33 4.96 1.74
C LYS A 538 -10.16 5.09 3.02
N GLY A 539 -11.39 5.59 2.87
CA GLY A 539 -12.28 5.87 4.00
C GLY A 539 -11.99 7.17 4.76
N LEU A 540 -10.83 7.80 4.57
CA LEU A 540 -10.51 9.11 5.15
C LEU A 540 -11.00 10.25 4.25
N GLU A 541 -10.99 11.48 4.79
CA GLU A 541 -11.36 12.70 4.08
C GLU A 541 -10.67 13.92 4.72
N PHE A 542 -10.19 14.83 3.89
CA PHE A 542 -9.42 16.01 4.32
C PHE A 542 -9.93 17.26 3.62
N LYS A 543 -9.78 18.43 4.26
CA LYS A 543 -10.17 19.71 3.65
C LYS A 543 -9.28 20.04 2.46
N HIS A 544 -7.97 19.87 2.66
CA HIS A 544 -6.93 20.09 1.65
C HIS A 544 -6.12 18.81 1.43
N VAL A 545 -5.96 18.41 0.18
CA VAL A 545 -5.17 17.24 -0.23
C VAL A 545 -4.15 17.64 -1.27
N PHE A 546 -2.90 17.27 -1.02
CA PHE A 546 -1.81 17.33 -1.98
C PHE A 546 -1.53 15.92 -2.46
N VAL A 547 -1.59 15.67 -3.76
CA VAL A 547 -1.22 14.39 -4.36
C VAL A 547 0.04 14.64 -5.20
N ILE A 548 1.14 14.03 -4.77
CA ILE A 548 2.46 14.19 -5.39
C ILE A 548 2.83 12.93 -6.19
N GLY A 549 3.80 13.07 -7.07
CA GLY A 549 4.35 11.92 -7.77
C GLY A 549 3.48 11.43 -8.94
N LEU A 550 2.70 12.30 -9.56
CA LEU A 550 1.88 11.99 -10.74
C LEU A 550 2.74 11.96 -12.01
N GLU A 551 3.70 11.05 -12.01
CA GLU A 551 4.62 10.79 -13.12
C GLU A 551 4.50 9.36 -13.65
N GLU A 552 4.79 9.19 -14.94
CA GLU A 552 4.83 7.87 -15.59
C GLU A 552 5.88 6.95 -14.95
N GLY A 553 5.39 5.89 -14.30
CA GLY A 553 6.18 4.90 -13.56
C GLY A 553 6.22 5.09 -12.05
N PHE A 554 5.72 6.22 -11.56
CA PHE A 554 5.47 6.45 -10.14
C PHE A 554 3.98 6.32 -9.84
N PHE A 555 3.14 7.02 -10.60
CA PHE A 555 1.69 6.95 -10.51
C PHE A 555 1.06 7.24 -11.88
N PRO A 556 0.84 6.23 -12.73
CA PRO A 556 0.83 4.78 -12.44
C PRO A 556 2.21 4.15 -12.20
N HIS A 557 2.31 3.15 -11.32
CA HIS A 557 3.58 2.48 -10.99
C HIS A 557 4.10 1.54 -12.10
N ARG A 558 5.39 1.54 -12.43
CA ARG A 558 5.96 0.68 -13.50
C ARG A 558 5.94 -0.82 -13.13
N GLY A 559 4.89 -1.52 -13.56
CA GLY A 559 4.81 -2.99 -13.53
C GLY A 559 3.81 -3.59 -14.52
N PHE A 560 3.19 -2.78 -15.37
CA PHE A 560 1.95 -3.14 -16.06
C PHE A 560 2.18 -3.57 -17.50
N ASN A 561 1.93 -4.85 -17.78
CA ASN A 561 1.82 -5.40 -19.13
C ASN A 561 0.34 -5.61 -19.53
N GLN A 562 -0.63 -5.35 -18.64
CA GLN A 562 -2.05 -5.65 -18.84
C GLN A 562 -2.94 -4.42 -18.57
N GLU A 563 -4.00 -4.23 -19.37
CA GLU A 563 -4.95 -3.12 -19.23
C GLU A 563 -5.72 -3.13 -17.91
N SER A 564 -5.94 -4.31 -17.31
CA SER A 564 -6.63 -4.49 -16.02
C SER A 564 -5.93 -3.73 -14.89
N ASP A 565 -4.61 -3.72 -14.89
CA ASP A 565 -3.82 -3.14 -13.82
C ASP A 565 -3.84 -1.60 -13.90
N LEU A 566 -3.91 -1.06 -15.12
CA LEU A 566 -4.07 0.38 -15.34
C LEU A 566 -5.44 0.86 -14.85
N GLU A 567 -6.49 0.07 -15.04
CA GLU A 567 -7.81 0.40 -14.47
C GLU A 567 -7.79 0.46 -12.94
N GLU A 568 -7.04 -0.44 -12.27
CA GLU A 568 -6.89 -0.42 -10.80
C GLU A 568 -6.12 0.82 -10.32
N GLU A 569 -5.00 1.18 -10.96
CA GLU A 569 -4.27 2.41 -10.63
C GLU A 569 -5.12 3.67 -10.91
N ARG A 570 -5.99 3.63 -11.92
CA ARG A 570 -6.93 4.73 -12.17
C ARG A 570 -7.99 4.85 -11.06
N ARG A 571 -8.49 3.72 -10.53
CA ARG A 571 -9.35 3.70 -9.32
C ARG A 571 -8.59 4.26 -8.12
N LEU A 572 -7.30 3.97 -8.01
CA LEU A 572 -6.44 4.52 -6.95
C LEU A 572 -6.32 6.05 -7.07
N ALA A 573 -6.03 6.58 -8.27
CA ALA A 573 -6.01 8.02 -8.52
C ALA A 573 -7.38 8.68 -8.28
N TYR A 574 -8.47 8.03 -8.66
CA TYR A 574 -9.84 8.45 -8.32
C TYR A 574 -10.07 8.52 -6.81
N VAL A 575 -9.60 7.53 -6.04
CA VAL A 575 -9.66 7.56 -4.58
C VAL A 575 -8.89 8.76 -4.03
N ALA A 576 -7.66 9.02 -4.51
CA ALA A 576 -6.84 10.16 -4.10
C ALA A 576 -7.57 11.50 -4.29
N ILE A 577 -8.10 11.74 -5.48
CA ILE A 577 -8.83 12.97 -5.84
C ILE A 577 -10.08 13.14 -4.94
N THR A 578 -10.84 12.07 -4.73
CA THR A 578 -12.09 12.10 -3.95
C THR A 578 -11.91 12.15 -2.44
N ARG A 579 -10.66 12.20 -1.93
CA ARG A 579 -10.37 12.48 -0.52
C ARG A 579 -10.50 13.97 -0.17
N ALA A 580 -10.34 14.85 -1.15
CA ALA A 580 -10.37 16.30 -0.97
C ALA A 580 -11.81 16.82 -0.82
N LYS A 581 -12.05 17.66 0.19
CA LYS A 581 -13.33 18.38 0.37
C LYS A 581 -13.34 19.72 -0.36
N GLU A 582 -12.26 20.49 -0.27
CA GLU A 582 -12.23 21.89 -0.72
C GLU A 582 -11.00 22.23 -1.56
N GLY A 583 -9.80 21.84 -1.15
CA GLY A 583 -8.57 22.08 -1.91
C GLY A 583 -7.93 20.77 -2.36
N LEU A 584 -7.61 20.69 -3.65
CA LEU A 584 -6.88 19.60 -4.26
C LEU A 584 -5.73 20.18 -5.07
N GLN A 585 -4.50 19.79 -4.73
CA GLN A 585 -3.34 20.00 -5.57
C GLN A 585 -2.84 18.67 -6.11
N LEU A 586 -2.58 18.62 -7.41
CA LEU A 586 -1.96 17.51 -8.11
C LEU A 586 -0.62 17.99 -8.67
N SER A 587 0.46 17.26 -8.45
CA SER A 587 1.78 17.68 -8.93
C SER A 587 2.62 16.56 -9.55
N TYR A 588 3.48 16.98 -10.47
CA TYR A 588 4.48 16.15 -11.13
C TYR A 588 5.79 16.91 -11.29
N VAL A 589 6.89 16.17 -11.41
CA VAL A 589 8.25 16.71 -11.61
C VAL A 589 8.84 16.31 -12.96
N LYS A 590 9.75 17.11 -13.52
CA LYS A 590 10.54 16.73 -14.71
C LYS A 590 11.72 15.81 -14.39
N GLU A 591 12.34 15.99 -13.24
CA GLU A 591 13.47 15.17 -12.80
C GLU A 591 13.27 14.72 -11.35
N ARG A 592 13.35 13.41 -11.12
CA ARG A 592 13.21 12.80 -9.79
C ARG A 592 14.47 12.00 -9.45
N SER A 593 14.97 12.18 -8.23
CA SER A 593 16.02 11.31 -7.68
C SER A 593 15.33 10.14 -6.99
N TYR A 594 15.50 8.93 -7.51
CA TYR A 594 14.90 7.73 -6.96
C TYR A 594 15.93 6.61 -6.90
N PHE A 595 16.13 6.03 -5.71
CA PHE A 595 17.16 5.03 -5.42
C PHE A 595 18.56 5.44 -5.88
N GLY A 596 18.92 6.70 -5.56
CA GLY A 596 20.23 7.27 -5.90
C GLY A 596 20.49 7.53 -7.39
N ARG A 597 19.49 7.38 -8.27
CA ARG A 597 19.58 7.74 -9.70
C ARG A 597 18.64 8.89 -10.03
N LYS A 598 19.09 9.80 -10.89
CA LYS A 598 18.26 10.85 -11.48
C LYS A 598 17.50 10.29 -12.68
N ILE A 599 16.18 10.39 -12.64
CA ILE A 599 15.27 9.87 -13.65
C ILE A 599 14.50 11.04 -14.25
N SER A 600 14.57 11.18 -15.57
CA SER A 600 13.69 12.09 -16.31
C SER A 600 12.27 11.51 -16.32
N CYS A 601 11.31 12.32 -15.92
CA CYS A 601 9.93 11.92 -15.69
C CYS A 601 9.01 12.63 -16.69
N SER A 602 7.99 11.91 -17.15
CA SER A 602 6.91 12.45 -17.97
C SER A 602 5.64 12.56 -17.13
N PRO A 603 4.75 13.52 -17.41
CA PRO A 603 3.50 13.65 -16.67
C PRO A 603 2.66 12.37 -16.80
N SER A 604 1.99 12.01 -15.72
CA SER A 604 1.08 10.87 -15.70
C SER A 604 -0.07 11.04 -16.70
N VAL A 605 -0.42 9.96 -17.40
CA VAL A 605 -1.63 9.89 -18.23
C VAL A 605 -2.89 10.27 -17.45
N PHE A 606 -2.92 10.04 -16.12
CA PHE A 606 -4.05 10.41 -15.27
C PHE A 606 -4.31 11.92 -15.22
N LEU A 607 -3.29 12.76 -15.42
CA LEU A 607 -3.46 14.22 -15.47
C LEU A 607 -4.18 14.67 -16.76
N GLU A 608 -3.92 13.99 -17.88
CA GLU A 608 -4.59 14.22 -19.16
C GLU A 608 -6.05 13.72 -19.10
N GLU A 609 -6.26 12.50 -18.61
CA GLU A 609 -7.59 11.89 -18.44
C GLU A 609 -8.48 12.69 -17.48
N ALA A 610 -7.88 13.30 -16.45
CA ALA A 610 -8.53 14.23 -15.53
C ALA A 610 -8.80 15.63 -16.13
N LYS A 611 -8.35 15.90 -17.37
CA LYS A 611 -8.45 17.19 -18.08
C LYS A 611 -7.77 18.35 -17.37
N LEU A 612 -6.67 18.07 -16.67
CA LEU A 612 -5.91 19.08 -15.92
C LEU A 612 -4.72 19.62 -16.71
N LEU A 613 -4.17 18.79 -17.58
CA LEU A 613 -3.32 19.25 -18.66
C LEU A 613 -4.24 19.60 -19.82
N LYS A 614 -4.05 20.79 -20.40
CA LYS A 614 -4.56 21.01 -21.75
C LYS A 614 -3.85 19.97 -22.59
N SER A 615 -4.61 19.19 -23.37
CA SER A 615 -4.04 18.67 -24.60
C SER A 615 -3.54 19.92 -25.30
N ASP A 616 -2.25 20.20 -25.24
CA ASP A 616 -1.69 21.02 -26.28
C ASP A 616 -2.22 20.36 -27.54
N GLN A 617 -2.74 21.19 -28.43
CA GLN A 617 -2.58 20.87 -29.82
C GLN A 617 -1.06 20.83 -30.04
N THR A 618 -0.37 19.80 -29.51
CA THR A 618 0.72 19.18 -30.24
C THR A 618 0.11 19.03 -31.62
N PRO A 619 0.68 19.69 -32.63
CA PRO A 619 0.13 19.58 -33.97
C PRO A 619 -0.09 18.10 -34.16
N LYS A 620 -1.29 17.70 -34.67
CA LYS A 620 -1.51 16.37 -35.24
C LYS A 620 -0.15 15.92 -35.69
N GLN A 621 0.44 14.88 -35.07
CA GLN A 621 1.71 14.36 -35.54
C GLN A 621 1.52 14.36 -37.03
N ASN A 622 2.26 15.24 -37.72
CA ASN A 622 2.31 15.15 -39.14
C ASN A 622 2.74 13.71 -39.27
N HIS A 623 1.88 12.86 -39.84
CA HIS A 623 2.35 11.73 -40.58
C HIS A 623 3.29 12.35 -41.62
N GLN A 624 4.51 12.69 -41.18
CA GLN A 624 5.69 12.81 -41.99
C GLN A 624 5.75 11.43 -42.58
N LYS A 625 5.23 11.33 -43.80
CA LYS A 625 5.22 10.19 -44.69
C LYS A 625 6.25 9.17 -44.20
N ASP A 626 5.78 8.11 -43.55
CA ASP A 626 6.61 6.99 -43.11
C ASP A 626 7.36 6.48 -44.33
N THR A 627 8.61 6.92 -44.50
CA THR A 627 9.51 6.22 -45.39
C THR A 627 9.91 4.97 -44.64
N PRO A 628 9.65 3.77 -45.18
CA PRO A 628 9.94 2.53 -44.47
C PRO A 628 11.43 2.50 -44.12
N ILE A 629 11.73 2.17 -42.86
CA ILE A 629 13.10 2.06 -42.35
C ILE A 629 13.81 0.95 -43.13
N LYS A 630 14.94 1.30 -43.76
CA LYS A 630 15.77 0.39 -44.57
C LYS A 630 17.09 0.12 -43.87
N VAL A 631 17.71 -1.01 -44.25
CA VAL A 631 19.10 -1.30 -43.86
C VAL A 631 20.00 -0.15 -44.32
N GLY A 632 20.79 0.38 -43.39
CA GLY A 632 21.68 1.53 -43.59
C GLY A 632 21.15 2.86 -43.05
N ASP A 633 19.86 2.97 -42.70
CA ASP A 633 19.28 4.21 -42.19
C ASP A 633 19.90 4.61 -40.83
N LEU A 634 20.12 5.92 -40.67
CA LEU A 634 20.51 6.52 -39.39
C LEU A 634 19.25 6.65 -38.53
N ILE A 635 19.35 6.17 -37.30
CA ILE A 635 18.22 6.09 -36.38
C ILE A 635 18.62 6.54 -34.97
N LYS A 636 17.64 6.94 -34.17
CA LYS A 636 17.79 7.22 -32.75
C LYS A 636 16.89 6.29 -31.94
N HIS A 637 17.52 5.42 -31.15
CA HIS A 637 16.81 4.52 -30.23
C HIS A 637 16.61 5.22 -28.88
N LYS A 638 15.40 5.11 -28.29
CA LYS A 638 15.04 5.77 -27.02
C LYS A 638 15.98 5.44 -25.85
N ILE A 639 16.61 4.27 -25.88
CA ILE A 639 17.50 3.76 -24.81
C ILE A 639 18.97 3.77 -25.22
N PHE A 640 19.29 3.43 -26.48
CA PHE A 640 20.66 3.13 -26.90
C PHE A 640 21.33 4.30 -27.63
N GLY A 641 20.62 5.43 -27.78
CA GLY A 641 21.11 6.59 -28.51
C GLY A 641 21.06 6.39 -30.02
N THR A 642 21.91 7.13 -30.73
CA THR A 642 21.95 7.10 -32.20
C THR A 642 22.69 5.87 -32.72
N GLY A 643 22.22 5.32 -33.83
CA GLY A 643 22.77 4.11 -34.43
C GLY A 643 22.37 3.94 -35.90
N ARG A 644 22.73 2.80 -36.47
CA ARG A 644 22.37 2.41 -37.84
C ARG A 644 21.65 1.09 -37.88
N VAL A 645 20.69 0.97 -38.80
CA VAL A 645 19.98 -0.29 -39.05
C VAL A 645 20.88 -1.23 -39.87
N LEU A 646 21.12 -2.43 -39.35
CA LEU A 646 21.88 -3.50 -39.99
C LEU A 646 20.99 -4.55 -40.67
N GLY A 647 19.74 -4.70 -40.23
CA GLY A 647 18.81 -5.70 -40.75
C GLY A 647 17.36 -5.37 -40.40
N VAL A 648 16.42 -5.80 -41.25
CA VAL A 648 14.98 -5.61 -41.04
C VAL A 648 14.28 -6.94 -41.28
N GLU A 649 13.59 -7.46 -40.28
CA GLU A 649 12.83 -8.72 -40.31
C GLU A 649 11.35 -8.46 -39.94
N LYS A 650 10.43 -9.25 -40.49
CA LYS A 650 9.01 -9.17 -40.10
C LYS A 650 8.72 -10.12 -38.94
N GLY A 651 8.29 -9.57 -37.80
CA GLY A 651 7.83 -10.33 -36.63
C GLY A 651 6.31 -10.40 -36.51
N LEU A 652 5.83 -11.16 -35.51
CA LEU A 652 4.40 -11.40 -35.24
C LEU A 652 3.62 -10.12 -34.86
N SER A 653 4.30 -9.08 -34.35
CA SER A 653 3.69 -7.83 -33.85
C SER A 653 4.17 -6.56 -34.56
N GLY A 654 4.88 -6.68 -35.69
CA GLY A 654 5.45 -5.55 -36.45
C GLY A 654 6.84 -5.83 -37.05
N LEU A 655 7.52 -4.80 -37.57
CA LEU A 655 8.91 -4.93 -38.05
C LEU A 655 9.90 -4.97 -36.87
N CYS A 656 10.81 -5.94 -36.92
CA CYS A 656 11.94 -6.10 -36.02
C CYS A 656 13.22 -5.65 -36.71
N LEU A 657 14.00 -4.82 -36.03
CA LEU A 657 15.24 -4.24 -36.53
C LEU A 657 16.44 -4.86 -35.82
N LYS A 658 17.50 -5.11 -36.58
CA LYS A 658 18.86 -5.30 -36.09
C LYS A 658 19.58 -3.97 -36.20
N ILE A 659 20.10 -3.42 -35.11
CA ILE A 659 20.69 -2.08 -35.07
C ILE A 659 22.08 -2.08 -34.44
N ASN A 660 22.95 -1.18 -34.89
CA ASN A 660 24.25 -0.91 -34.27
C ASN A 660 24.24 0.50 -33.67
N CYS A 661 24.29 0.58 -32.34
CA CYS A 661 24.41 1.85 -31.61
C CYS A 661 25.76 1.89 -30.89
N GLY A 662 26.64 2.80 -31.31
CA GLY A 662 27.94 3.01 -30.67
C GLY A 662 28.89 1.80 -30.70
N GLY A 663 28.76 0.90 -31.69
CA GLY A 663 29.61 -0.30 -31.83
C GLY A 663 28.98 -1.59 -31.30
N ASN A 664 27.89 -1.49 -30.53
CA ASN A 664 27.16 -2.64 -30.01
C ASN A 664 26.00 -3.01 -30.92
N VAL A 665 25.90 -4.29 -31.29
CA VAL A 665 24.86 -4.83 -32.18
C VAL A 665 23.72 -5.40 -31.34
N TYR A 666 22.50 -4.91 -31.59
CA TYR A 666 21.28 -5.34 -30.94
C TYR A 666 20.33 -5.95 -31.97
N ASP A 667 19.78 -7.13 -31.67
CA ASP A 667 18.83 -7.86 -32.52
C ASP A 667 17.41 -7.79 -31.96
N LYS A 668 16.40 -7.95 -32.82
CA LYS A 668 14.96 -8.01 -32.48
C LYS A 668 14.41 -6.74 -31.79
N ILE A 669 14.86 -5.56 -32.20
CA ILE A 669 14.37 -4.29 -31.70
C ILE A 669 13.09 -3.88 -32.45
N SER A 670 12.00 -3.64 -31.74
CA SER A 670 10.75 -3.18 -32.37
C SER A 670 10.91 -1.77 -32.95
N GLU A 671 10.42 -1.55 -34.18
CA GLU A 671 10.46 -0.26 -34.88
C GLU A 671 9.87 0.91 -34.05
N LYS A 672 8.89 0.63 -33.18
CA LYS A 672 8.24 1.64 -32.30
C LYS A 672 9.18 2.34 -31.31
N PHE A 673 10.39 1.79 -31.09
CA PHE A 673 11.39 2.35 -30.17
C PHE A 673 12.48 3.16 -30.90
N VAL A 674 12.32 3.33 -32.20
CA VAL A 674 13.32 3.88 -33.11
C VAL A 674 12.71 5.01 -33.92
N GLU A 675 13.38 6.17 -33.93
CA GLU A 675 13.04 7.29 -34.80
C GLU A 675 14.11 7.43 -35.88
N LYS A 676 13.70 7.51 -37.15
CA LYS A 676 14.63 7.76 -38.27
C LYS A 676 15.13 9.19 -38.19
N VAL A 677 16.44 9.36 -38.30
CA VAL A 677 17.07 10.68 -38.33
C VAL A 677 17.30 11.03 -39.78
N ASP A 678 16.66 12.10 -40.27
CA ASP A 678 16.92 12.60 -41.62
C ASP A 678 18.39 13.02 -41.74
N ASN A 679 19.04 12.62 -42.84
CA ASN A 679 20.45 12.91 -43.10
C ASN A 679 20.65 14.42 -43.23
N GLY A 680 20.92 15.09 -42.11
CA GLY A 680 21.47 16.43 -42.06
C GLY A 680 22.99 16.36 -41.89
N PHE A 681 23.68 16.10 -43.00
CA PHE A 681 25.04 16.57 -43.24
C PHE A 681 25.09 17.19 -44.63
#